data_AF-A0A660ZGV8-F1
#
_entry.id   AF-A0A660ZGV8-F1
#
_cell.length_a   1.000
_cell.length_b   1.000
_cell.length_c   1.000
_cell.angle_alpha   90.00
_cell.angle_beta   90.00
_cell.angle_gamma   90.00
#
_symmetry.space_group_name_H-M   'P 1'
#
loop_
_entity.id
_entity.type
_entity.pdbx_description
1 polymer ?
#
loop_
_entity_poly.entity_id
_entity_poly.type
_entity_poly.pdbx_seq_one_letter_code
_entity_poly.pdbx_strand_id
1 'polypeptide(L)'
;MQVFAILMVLSIPVTRWVDPLGRNPLTYKEFMKYSPKTQLQIGEVYRVGNGTDRIYVIVNSELYRNLTSEIAQFASDISADGYTVVVDTAIGGTASELRNFLASQLQFNIVGAIFIGRLPIAWFHMDEPYWGMVEEFPIDYYFMDLNGNWLDTDGDGLFDLHQGSTEPEIWVGRLWGSNLSYGSEAELVRSFLERDHAYRTQGTSVPLRALSFIDDDWQYYITTAGLDEVYDTVHIINDPMLTTADNYKQRLADGYEFVFVASHSSPWGHTFKPINYGGTVFNFEMEPLWPDALFLNLFSCSAARYVERDDIGNMYIFEGNGLAVIGSAKTGAMMLAFDEFMGYMADGASIGDAFKSWMSEYAELYPDWHYGLTILGDPTLHVRADRIEVVRNDTVNCSDWNATSLVTSDFTDAQQVGLTDEHEIVLVWSSGRDIRSEIYLKRYTESSGWSDEIPVASDVYWDFYPSLTKGLGDTVWIAWQSFRNENHDIYVAKVFGTHVVSYEPAAASPSNYELQPSIYTLPSGEPAVAYLRWHNGHGELWIAYKVGSNWLQVPVVQNDADNVSPQVVKISPSRYFLIYTELRPDRSDVVVLEGDGVNFTELSRFSGVSDGKAAMDDSGTIWLVFKRGNTLQATFIWGNVWSRIFDVADSVISVSIVGLENGAAVTWSSLDHDVFVGRLVEGHVDDVQPVAAGNANEINPFVMRIGDSLAITFLSDQFGHWDIFMATGALAVSEDTHIRPEDEDIAIVVRGQDVSFFSRFDRDFEIRIYDLSGRCILTAQADGRFTFRAPHSGVYFYRAKTAGRRPSSGKFVVLRSVK
;
A
#
# COMPACT_ATOMS: atom_id res chain seq x y z
N MET A 1 33.99 -5.42 -30.34
CA MET A 1 33.28 -5.28 -29.06
C MET A 1 33.33 -3.84 -28.54
N GLN A 2 34.49 -3.20 -28.34
CA GLN A 2 34.57 -1.79 -27.88
C GLN A 2 33.83 -0.77 -28.80
N VAL A 3 33.83 -0.96 -30.12
CA VAL A 3 33.14 -0.03 -31.05
C VAL A 3 31.60 -0.13 -31.00
N PHE A 4 31.05 -1.28 -30.57
CA PHE A 4 29.60 -1.45 -30.40
C PHE A 4 29.10 -0.87 -29.06
N ALA A 5 29.92 -0.93 -28.00
CA ALA A 5 29.61 -0.27 -26.72
C ALA A 5 29.63 1.28 -26.84
N ILE A 6 30.59 1.83 -27.59
CA ILE A 6 30.70 3.29 -27.84
C ILE A 6 29.47 3.85 -28.59
N LEU A 7 28.88 3.07 -29.51
CA LEU A 7 27.68 3.49 -30.25
C LEU A 7 26.38 3.38 -29.44
N MET A 8 26.33 2.56 -28.39
CA MET A 8 25.16 2.37 -27.53
C MET A 8 25.06 3.44 -26.42
N VAL A 9 26.20 3.92 -25.91
CA VAL A 9 26.24 4.93 -24.84
C VAL A 9 25.95 6.35 -25.35
N LEU A 10 26.27 6.66 -26.61
CA LEU A 10 25.87 7.92 -27.25
C LEU A 10 24.36 8.03 -27.54
N SER A 11 23.58 6.95 -27.32
CA SER A 11 22.13 6.90 -27.56
C SER A 11 21.26 6.85 -26.30
N ILE A 12 21.84 6.65 -25.11
CA ILE A 12 21.08 6.69 -23.85
C ILE A 12 20.69 8.16 -23.57
N PRO A 13 19.39 8.49 -23.42
CA PRO A 13 18.98 9.86 -23.14
C PRO A 13 19.59 10.36 -21.82
N VAL A 14 20.20 11.54 -21.88
CA VAL A 14 20.76 12.19 -20.69
C VAL A 14 19.61 12.62 -19.79
N THR A 15 19.69 12.32 -18.49
CA THR A 15 18.78 12.87 -17.48
C THR A 15 18.79 14.40 -17.60
N ARG A 16 17.66 15.09 -17.44
CA ARG A 16 17.59 16.55 -17.58
C ARG A 16 17.15 17.21 -16.29
N TRP A 17 17.72 18.38 -16.02
CA TRP A 17 17.19 19.30 -15.03
C TRP A 17 15.78 19.75 -15.42
N VAL A 18 14.81 19.37 -14.61
CA VAL A 18 13.41 19.78 -14.79
C VAL A 18 12.85 20.18 -13.45
N ASP A 19 12.62 21.49 -13.28
CA ASP A 19 11.86 22.02 -12.15
C ASP A 19 10.63 22.76 -12.68
N PRO A 20 9.41 22.24 -12.45
CA PRO A 20 8.18 22.92 -12.85
C PRO A 20 8.00 24.30 -12.22
N LEU A 21 8.68 24.58 -11.10
CA LEU A 21 8.63 25.87 -10.38
C LEU A 21 9.73 26.85 -10.82
N GLY A 22 10.62 26.47 -11.75
CA GLY A 22 11.63 27.34 -12.34
C GLY A 22 12.73 27.84 -11.37
N ARG A 23 13.01 27.09 -10.30
CA ARG A 23 14.08 27.39 -9.35
C ARG A 23 15.45 27.03 -9.93
N ASN A 24 16.47 27.77 -9.49
CA ASN A 24 17.86 27.57 -9.90
C ASN A 24 18.67 26.95 -8.76
N PRO A 25 19.66 26.08 -9.06
CA PRO A 25 20.53 25.49 -8.05
C PRO A 25 21.39 26.56 -7.36
N LEU A 26 21.76 26.29 -6.11
CA LEU A 26 22.70 27.08 -5.34
C LEU A 26 24.07 27.06 -6.04
N THR A 27 24.60 28.26 -6.27
CA THR A 27 25.95 28.45 -6.83
C THR A 27 27.02 28.28 -5.77
N TYR A 28 28.24 27.92 -6.18
CA TYR A 28 29.37 27.81 -5.24
C TYR A 28 29.62 29.10 -4.45
N LYS A 29 29.48 30.26 -5.12
CA LYS A 29 29.61 31.59 -4.48
C LYS A 29 28.59 31.85 -3.40
N GLU A 30 27.38 31.29 -3.52
CA GLU A 30 26.34 31.41 -2.51
C GLU A 30 26.59 30.44 -1.36
N PHE A 31 26.98 29.20 -1.66
CA PHE A 31 27.39 28.22 -0.65
C PHE A 31 28.52 28.73 0.25
N MET A 32 29.57 29.32 -0.35
CA MET A 32 30.72 29.86 0.37
C MET A 32 30.41 31.02 1.32
N LYS A 33 29.24 31.67 1.21
CA LYS A 33 28.80 32.68 2.20
C LYS A 33 28.46 32.03 3.54
N TYR A 34 28.04 30.78 3.52
CA TYR A 34 27.61 30.05 4.70
C TYR A 34 28.75 29.18 5.26
N SER A 35 29.75 28.80 4.47
CA SER A 35 30.84 27.91 4.90
C SER A 35 31.68 28.45 6.07
N PRO A 36 31.95 27.63 7.10
CA PRO A 36 32.78 28.04 8.23
C PRO A 36 34.22 28.30 7.80
N LYS A 37 34.79 29.44 8.20
CA LYS A 37 36.16 29.88 7.85
C LYS A 37 37.20 29.53 8.92
N THR A 38 36.89 28.56 9.79
CA THR A 38 37.76 28.12 10.89
C THR A 38 38.58 26.91 10.45
N GLN A 39 39.78 26.73 11.01
CA GLN A 39 40.65 25.57 10.74
C GLN A 39 39.98 24.26 11.20
N LEU A 40 40.23 23.15 10.49
CA LEU A 40 39.71 21.82 10.88
C LEU A 40 40.23 21.44 12.27
N GLN A 41 39.31 21.21 13.20
CA GLN A 41 39.60 20.53 14.45
C GLN A 41 38.93 19.16 14.40
N ILE A 42 39.74 18.11 14.34
CA ILE A 42 39.28 16.71 14.35
C ILE A 42 39.99 15.94 15.46
N GLY A 43 39.27 15.08 16.16
CA GLY A 43 39.86 14.25 17.21
C GLY A 43 39.03 13.02 17.55
N GLU A 44 39.74 11.92 17.84
CA GLU A 44 39.16 10.64 18.26
C GLU A 44 38.54 10.78 19.64
N VAL A 45 37.25 10.46 19.73
CA VAL A 45 36.53 10.41 21.00
C VAL A 45 36.67 9.02 21.61
N TYR A 46 36.39 7.99 20.81
CA TYR A 46 36.52 6.59 21.21
C TYR A 46 36.55 5.66 20.00
N ARG A 47 36.85 4.39 20.26
CA ARG A 47 36.91 3.30 19.29
C ARG A 47 36.22 2.06 19.82
N VAL A 48 35.49 1.35 18.96
CA VAL A 48 34.77 0.11 19.27
C VAL A 48 35.06 -0.95 18.20
N GLY A 49 35.13 -2.23 18.59
CA GLY A 49 35.33 -3.35 17.66
C GLY A 49 36.76 -3.94 17.67
N ASN A 50 36.87 -5.16 17.14
CA ASN A 50 38.13 -5.92 17.00
C ASN A 50 38.39 -6.35 15.54
N GLY A 51 37.65 -5.79 14.58
CA GLY A 51 37.80 -6.08 13.15
C GLY A 51 39.12 -5.55 12.58
N THR A 52 39.58 -6.14 11.48
CA THR A 52 40.75 -5.65 10.73
C THR A 52 40.44 -4.39 9.91
N ASP A 53 39.18 -4.22 9.56
CA ASP A 53 38.70 -3.19 8.64
C ASP A 53 38.10 -2.04 9.45
N ARG A 54 38.49 -0.80 9.14
CA ARG A 54 38.11 0.38 9.93
C ARG A 54 37.11 1.27 9.23
N ILE A 55 36.10 1.69 9.96
CA ILE A 55 35.10 2.68 9.53
C ILE A 55 35.22 3.91 10.41
N TYR A 56 35.29 5.08 9.79
CA TYR A 56 35.37 6.36 10.49
C TYR A 56 34.01 7.04 10.49
N VAL A 57 33.40 7.18 11.67
CA VAL A 57 32.17 7.97 11.85
C VAL A 57 32.59 9.36 12.33
N ILE A 58 32.59 10.33 11.42
CA ILE A 58 32.99 11.71 11.71
C ILE A 58 31.72 12.53 11.94
N VAL A 59 31.55 13.01 13.17
CA VAL A 59 30.35 13.73 13.60
C VAL A 59 30.69 15.20 13.84
N ASN A 60 29.80 16.12 13.48
CA ASN A 60 29.96 17.52 13.86
C ASN A 60 30.03 17.65 15.39
N SER A 61 31.02 18.40 15.89
CA SER A 61 31.28 18.53 17.34
C SER A 61 30.12 19.11 18.15
N GLU A 62 29.29 19.97 17.54
CA GLU A 62 28.11 20.54 18.19
C GLU A 62 26.96 19.52 18.24
N LEU A 63 26.79 18.78 17.14
CA LEU A 63 25.76 17.75 17.01
C LEU A 63 26.03 16.54 17.93
N TYR A 64 27.29 16.12 18.05
CA TYR A 64 27.70 14.98 18.88
C TYR A 64 27.30 15.14 20.36
N ARG A 65 27.29 16.38 20.88
CA ARG A 65 26.89 16.66 22.28
C ARG A 65 25.43 16.33 22.56
N ASN A 66 24.59 16.32 21.52
CA ASN A 66 23.15 16.04 21.63
C ASN A 66 22.79 14.59 21.27
N LEU A 67 23.74 13.81 20.72
CA LEU A 67 23.53 12.45 20.18
C LEU A 67 24.53 11.42 20.73
N THR A 68 25.10 11.68 21.91
CA THR A 68 26.21 10.85 22.43
C THR A 68 25.80 9.38 22.64
N SER A 69 24.57 9.13 23.12
CA SER A 69 24.05 7.77 23.32
C SER A 69 23.76 7.05 22.01
N GLU A 70 23.17 7.77 21.06
CA GLU A 70 22.70 7.27 19.78
C GLU A 70 23.88 6.93 18.86
N ILE A 71 24.90 7.80 18.83
CA ILE A 71 26.15 7.52 18.10
C ILE A 71 26.91 6.35 18.73
N ALA A 72 26.86 6.19 20.06
CA ALA A 72 27.46 5.03 20.73
C ALA A 72 26.75 3.73 20.41
N GLN A 73 25.42 3.76 20.28
CA GLN A 73 24.62 2.62 19.83
C GLN A 73 24.96 2.27 18.39
N PHE A 74 24.94 3.25 17.49
CA PHE A 74 25.29 3.08 16.09
C PHE A 74 26.71 2.51 15.88
N ALA A 75 27.70 3.02 16.61
CA ALA A 75 29.07 2.49 16.57
C ALA A 75 29.15 1.05 17.13
N SER A 76 28.32 0.69 18.11
CA SER A 76 28.22 -0.68 18.61
C SER A 76 27.58 -1.60 17.57
N ASP A 77 26.56 -1.13 16.86
CA ASP A 77 25.85 -1.90 15.85
C ASP A 77 26.77 -2.23 14.66
N ILE A 78 27.45 -1.22 14.09
CA ILE A 78 28.45 -1.45 13.02
C ILE A 78 29.59 -2.36 13.51
N SER A 79 29.98 -2.27 14.78
CA SER A 79 30.99 -3.16 15.33
C SER A 79 30.52 -4.62 15.45
N ALA A 80 29.21 -4.84 15.57
CA ALA A 80 28.61 -6.18 15.59
C ALA A 80 28.64 -6.83 14.21
N ASP A 81 28.65 -6.04 13.13
CA ASP A 81 28.83 -6.52 11.76
C ASP A 81 30.28 -6.93 11.44
N GLY A 82 31.21 -6.67 12.36
CA GLY A 82 32.60 -7.12 12.28
C GLY A 82 33.62 -6.02 11.97
N TYR A 83 33.20 -4.77 11.85
CA TYR A 83 34.10 -3.63 11.61
C TYR A 83 34.67 -3.06 12.91
N THR A 84 35.81 -2.36 12.80
CA THR A 84 36.32 -1.50 13.88
C THR A 84 35.88 -0.06 13.61
N VAL A 85 35.04 0.50 14.47
CA VAL A 85 34.50 1.85 14.32
C VAL A 85 35.32 2.84 15.12
N VAL A 86 35.78 3.90 14.46
CA VAL A 86 36.44 5.05 15.07
C VAL A 86 35.48 6.23 15.02
N VAL A 87 35.10 6.76 16.17
CA VAL A 87 34.21 7.92 16.26
C VAL A 87 35.04 9.17 16.51
N ASP A 88 35.06 10.04 15.49
CA ASP A 88 35.76 11.33 15.52
C ASP A 88 34.74 12.47 15.59
N THR A 89 35.09 13.54 16.31
CA THR A 89 34.35 14.80 16.21
C THR A 89 35.12 15.80 15.38
N ALA A 90 34.46 16.44 14.43
CA ALA A 90 35.04 17.47 13.58
C ALA A 90 34.28 18.80 13.66
N ILE A 91 34.98 19.93 13.49
CA ILE A 91 34.37 21.25 13.30
C ILE A 91 35.29 22.14 12.45
N GLY A 92 34.68 22.90 11.54
CA GLY A 92 35.42 23.76 10.60
C GLY A 92 36.19 22.97 9.55
N GLY A 93 37.14 23.65 8.91
CA GLY A 93 38.09 23.07 7.96
C GLY A 93 37.74 23.23 6.49
N THR A 94 38.72 22.93 5.64
CA THR A 94 38.52 22.78 4.19
C THR A 94 38.37 21.31 3.81
N ALA A 95 37.78 21.03 2.64
CA ALA A 95 37.66 19.67 2.13
C ALA A 95 39.04 18.97 2.02
N SER A 96 40.08 19.70 1.61
CA SER A 96 41.44 19.16 1.51
C SER A 96 42.03 18.79 2.87
N GLU A 97 41.74 19.53 3.94
CA GLU A 97 42.17 19.16 5.30
C GLU A 97 41.51 17.84 5.75
N LEU A 98 40.22 17.67 5.46
CA LEU A 98 39.48 16.45 5.80
C LEU A 98 39.97 15.23 4.98
N ARG A 99 40.19 15.41 3.68
CA ARG A 99 40.76 14.35 2.82
C ARG A 99 42.17 13.94 3.27
N ASN A 100 43.02 14.90 3.60
CA ASN A 100 44.37 14.61 4.12
C ASN A 100 44.32 13.84 5.44
N PHE A 101 43.34 14.12 6.30
CA PHE A 101 43.12 13.32 7.50
C PHE A 101 42.75 11.88 7.16
N LEU A 102 41.77 11.65 6.28
CA LEU A 102 41.36 10.30 5.83
C LEU A 102 42.52 9.54 5.18
N ALA A 103 43.29 10.20 4.30
CA ALA A 103 44.47 9.62 3.66
C ALA A 103 45.54 9.17 4.68
N SER A 104 45.69 9.90 5.80
CA SER A 104 46.60 9.49 6.88
C SER A 104 46.14 8.22 7.62
N GLN A 105 44.87 7.81 7.45
CA GLN A 105 44.31 6.59 8.03
C GLN A 105 44.43 5.35 7.13
N LEU A 106 44.88 5.50 5.88
CA LEU A 106 45.14 4.37 4.97
C LEU A 106 46.07 3.31 5.56
N GLN A 107 47.05 3.73 6.36
CA GLN A 107 47.96 2.83 7.08
C GLN A 107 47.25 1.90 8.10
N PHE A 108 45.99 2.17 8.42
CA PHE A 108 45.18 1.44 9.38
C PHE A 108 44.04 0.64 8.74
N ASN A 109 44.05 0.46 7.42
CA ASN A 109 43.04 -0.29 6.67
C ASN A 109 41.62 0.28 6.81
N ILE A 110 41.49 1.59 6.53
CA ILE A 110 40.19 2.25 6.40
C ILE A 110 39.46 1.70 5.17
N VAL A 111 38.19 1.33 5.35
CA VAL A 111 37.31 0.84 4.27
C VAL A 111 36.21 1.82 3.91
N GLY A 112 35.78 2.66 4.86
CA GLY A 112 34.72 3.64 4.65
C GLY A 112 34.68 4.76 5.67
N ALA A 113 33.96 5.83 5.35
CA ALA A 113 33.69 6.94 6.25
C ALA A 113 32.22 7.39 6.21
N ILE A 114 31.64 7.72 7.36
CA ILE A 114 30.27 8.26 7.49
C ILE A 114 30.36 9.67 8.06
N PHE A 115 29.80 10.62 7.32
CA PHE A 115 29.79 12.04 7.66
C PHE A 115 28.45 12.43 8.27
N ILE A 116 28.44 12.75 9.56
CA ILE A 116 27.22 13.11 10.29
C ILE A 116 27.23 14.60 10.65
N GLY A 117 26.28 15.30 10.04
CA GLY A 117 26.05 16.73 10.18
C GLY A 117 26.94 17.57 9.27
N ARG A 118 26.95 18.87 9.55
CA ARG A 118 27.65 19.85 8.72
C ARG A 118 29.17 19.68 8.77
N LEU A 119 29.73 19.15 7.69
CA LEU A 119 31.17 18.91 7.48
C LEU A 119 31.67 19.56 6.17
N PRO A 120 33.00 19.71 5.97
CA PRO A 120 33.56 20.24 4.74
C PRO A 120 33.09 19.48 3.48
N ILE A 121 32.80 20.22 2.42
CA ILE A 121 32.27 19.72 1.14
C ILE A 121 33.21 20.18 0.02
N ALA A 122 33.62 19.26 -0.84
CA ALA A 122 34.36 19.58 -2.06
C ALA A 122 33.39 19.93 -3.19
N TRP A 123 33.82 20.79 -4.10
CA TRP A 123 33.06 21.17 -5.28
C TRP A 123 33.91 20.96 -6.53
N PHE A 124 33.23 20.58 -7.62
CA PHE A 124 33.85 20.32 -8.92
C PHE A 124 33.18 21.17 -10.00
N HIS A 125 33.99 21.69 -10.92
CA HIS A 125 33.59 22.37 -12.15
C HIS A 125 33.84 21.41 -13.31
N MET A 126 32.80 21.10 -14.07
CA MET A 126 32.92 20.24 -15.25
C MET A 126 32.36 20.94 -16.49
N ASP A 127 33.19 21.00 -17.53
CA ASP A 127 32.76 21.39 -18.86
C ASP A 127 32.27 20.14 -19.61
N GLU A 128 30.99 20.11 -19.97
CA GLU A 128 30.33 18.97 -20.62
C GLU A 128 29.94 19.35 -22.06
N PRO A 129 30.92 19.45 -22.98
CA PRO A 129 30.71 19.98 -24.33
C PRO A 129 29.76 19.11 -25.16
N TYR A 130 29.65 17.81 -24.86
CA TYR A 130 28.74 16.89 -25.52
C TYR A 130 27.28 17.17 -25.19
N TRP A 131 26.99 17.71 -24.00
CA TRP A 131 25.65 18.08 -23.57
C TRP A 131 25.43 19.61 -23.66
N GLY A 132 26.48 20.36 -24.03
CA GLY A 132 26.42 21.79 -24.24
C GLY A 132 26.22 22.58 -22.95
N MET A 133 26.70 22.04 -21.83
CA MET A 133 26.51 22.60 -20.50
C MET A 133 27.82 22.67 -19.71
N VAL A 134 27.78 23.47 -18.65
CA VAL A 134 28.86 23.65 -17.68
C VAL A 134 28.20 23.57 -16.32
N GLU A 135 28.66 22.67 -15.45
CA GLU A 135 28.04 22.42 -14.15
C GLU A 135 29.04 22.57 -12.99
N GLU A 136 28.57 23.23 -11.92
CA GLU A 136 29.25 23.31 -10.63
C GLU A 136 28.47 22.48 -9.59
N PHE A 137 29.10 21.46 -9.01
CA PHE A 137 28.40 20.54 -8.10
C PHE A 137 29.26 20.06 -6.93
N PRO A 138 28.63 19.71 -5.79
CA PRO A 138 29.35 19.09 -4.68
C PRO A 138 29.73 17.65 -5.04
N ILE A 139 30.94 17.23 -4.65
CA ILE A 139 31.52 15.95 -5.03
C ILE A 139 32.01 15.18 -3.80
N ASP A 140 31.33 14.07 -3.47
CA ASP A 140 31.79 13.17 -2.40
C ASP A 140 32.86 12.18 -2.89
N TYR A 141 32.96 11.96 -4.21
CA TYR A 141 34.02 11.15 -4.80
C TYR A 141 35.44 11.64 -4.45
N TYR A 142 35.60 12.94 -4.21
CA TYR A 142 36.85 13.54 -3.71
C TYR A 142 37.32 12.97 -2.36
N PHE A 143 36.38 12.53 -1.51
CA PHE A 143 36.69 11.91 -0.22
C PHE A 143 36.85 10.39 -0.33
N MET A 144 36.40 9.78 -1.42
CA MET A 144 36.55 8.35 -1.70
C MET A 144 37.92 8.02 -2.28
N ASP A 145 38.38 8.82 -3.24
CA ASP A 145 39.76 8.78 -3.75
C ASP A 145 40.68 9.59 -2.83
N LEU A 146 41.60 8.91 -2.14
CA LEU A 146 42.50 9.49 -1.15
C LEU A 146 43.93 9.69 -1.67
N ASN A 147 44.31 9.03 -2.77
CA ASN A 147 45.66 9.10 -3.33
C ASN A 147 45.75 9.76 -4.72
N GLY A 148 44.61 10.11 -5.32
CA GLY A 148 44.52 10.82 -6.59
C GLY A 148 44.80 12.30 -6.50
N ASN A 149 45.05 12.88 -7.66
CA ASN A 149 45.45 14.27 -7.80
C ASN A 149 44.30 15.11 -8.34
N TRP A 150 43.70 15.87 -7.43
CA TRP A 150 42.65 16.84 -7.71
C TRP A 150 43.26 18.23 -7.76
N LEU A 151 43.13 18.90 -8.90
CA LEU A 151 43.66 20.23 -9.14
C LEU A 151 42.52 21.22 -9.40
N ASP A 152 42.75 22.44 -8.95
CA ASP A 152 42.01 23.65 -9.28
C ASP A 152 42.96 24.47 -10.16
N THR A 153 42.78 24.41 -11.48
CA THR A 153 43.76 24.96 -12.43
C THR A 153 43.62 26.47 -12.65
N ASP A 154 42.47 27.06 -12.33
CA ASP A 154 42.20 28.49 -12.47
C ASP A 154 42.19 29.26 -11.15
N GLY A 155 42.25 28.55 -10.02
CA GLY A 155 42.40 29.09 -8.67
C GLY A 155 41.12 29.70 -8.11
N ASP A 156 39.96 29.29 -8.60
CA ASP A 156 38.66 29.84 -8.18
C ASP A 156 38.05 29.12 -6.97
N GLY A 157 38.69 28.04 -6.51
CA GLY A 157 38.28 27.22 -5.37
C GLY A 157 37.38 26.04 -5.75
N LEU A 158 37.17 25.76 -7.04
CA LEU A 158 36.53 24.56 -7.59
C LEU A 158 37.59 23.65 -8.18
N PHE A 159 37.47 22.33 -7.99
CA PHE A 159 38.33 21.39 -8.70
C PHE A 159 37.83 21.25 -10.14
N ASP A 160 38.73 21.27 -11.12
CA ASP A 160 38.40 21.20 -12.55
C ASP A 160 39.19 20.09 -13.27
N LEU A 161 40.14 19.45 -12.57
CA LEU A 161 40.96 18.37 -13.12
C LEU A 161 41.21 17.27 -12.08
N HIS A 162 40.85 16.04 -12.45
CA HIS A 162 41.15 14.81 -11.70
C HIS A 162 42.07 13.91 -12.53
N GLN A 163 43.20 13.49 -11.97
CA GLN A 163 44.20 12.66 -12.67
C GLN A 163 45.07 11.84 -11.70
N GLY A 164 45.81 10.87 -12.24
CA GLY A 164 46.73 10.04 -11.47
C GLY A 164 46.11 8.70 -11.10
N SER A 165 46.07 8.39 -9.82
CA SER A 165 45.31 7.25 -9.29
C SER A 165 43.89 7.74 -9.04
N THR A 166 42.95 7.29 -9.87
CA THR A 166 41.59 7.85 -9.89
C THR A 166 40.56 6.88 -9.34
N GLU A 167 40.99 5.74 -8.79
CA GLU A 167 40.13 4.72 -8.18
C GLU A 167 39.83 5.11 -6.71
N PRO A 168 38.61 4.83 -6.20
CA PRO A 168 38.28 5.11 -4.80
C PRO A 168 38.91 4.08 -3.86
N GLU A 169 39.61 4.55 -2.82
CA GLU A 169 40.11 3.68 -1.75
C GLU A 169 39.03 3.33 -0.72
N ILE A 170 38.10 4.25 -0.47
CA ILE A 170 37.05 4.10 0.54
C ILE A 170 35.68 4.47 -0.03
N TRP A 171 34.59 3.98 0.58
CA TRP A 171 33.25 4.53 0.36
C TRP A 171 32.92 5.63 1.37
N VAL A 172 32.01 6.52 1.01
CA VAL A 172 31.56 7.64 1.86
C VAL A 172 30.04 7.70 1.90
N GLY A 173 29.48 7.78 3.10
CA GLY A 173 28.06 8.07 3.35
C GLY A 173 27.87 9.40 4.06
N ARG A 174 26.75 10.08 3.81
CA ARG A 174 26.45 11.39 4.41
C ARG A 174 25.07 11.45 5.04
N LEU A 175 25.00 11.97 6.25
CA LEU A 175 23.78 12.31 6.97
C LEU A 175 23.80 13.79 7.31
N TRP A 176 23.12 14.63 6.54
CA TRP A 176 23.14 16.08 6.74
C TRP A 176 21.74 16.68 6.82
N GLY A 177 21.16 16.68 8.03
CA GLY A 177 19.80 17.19 8.27
C GLY A 177 19.70 18.71 8.42
N SER A 178 20.81 19.46 8.48
CA SER A 178 20.75 20.92 8.77
C SER A 178 20.13 21.77 7.65
N ASN A 179 19.92 21.20 6.47
CA ASN A 179 19.38 21.89 5.30
C ASN A 179 17.87 21.67 5.13
N LEU A 180 17.26 20.89 6.02
CA LEU A 180 15.82 20.70 6.09
C LEU A 180 15.18 21.85 6.85
N SER A 181 14.02 22.30 6.37
CA SER A 181 13.28 23.45 6.89
C SER A 181 12.49 23.15 8.17
N TYR A 182 12.44 21.89 8.59
CA TYR A 182 11.67 21.36 9.70
C TYR A 182 12.55 20.51 10.62
N GLY A 183 12.17 20.44 11.91
CA GLY A 183 12.92 19.72 12.95
C GLY A 183 14.27 20.35 13.30
N SER A 184 14.86 19.90 14.40
CA SER A 184 16.28 20.15 14.66
C SER A 184 17.13 19.03 14.05
N GLU A 185 18.32 19.36 13.56
CA GLU A 185 19.26 18.36 12.99
C GLU A 185 19.52 17.19 13.95
N ALA A 186 19.53 17.45 15.27
CA ALA A 186 19.67 16.40 16.27
C ALA A 186 18.46 15.45 16.33
N GLU A 187 17.23 15.96 16.21
CA GLU A 187 16.03 15.10 16.22
C GLU A 187 15.94 14.24 14.96
N LEU A 188 16.25 14.82 13.80
CA LEU A 188 16.22 14.12 12.51
C LEU A 188 17.25 12.99 12.47
N VAL A 189 18.49 13.27 12.88
CA VAL A 189 19.54 12.24 12.93
C VAL A 189 19.25 11.20 14.01
N ARG A 190 18.69 11.57 15.17
CA ARG A 190 18.25 10.60 16.18
C ARG A 190 17.22 9.62 15.59
N SER A 191 16.18 10.15 14.96
CA SER A 191 15.12 9.38 14.33
C SER A 191 15.66 8.40 13.28
N PHE A 192 16.62 8.85 12.47
CA PHE A 192 17.33 8.00 11.51
C PHE A 192 18.10 6.86 12.19
N LEU A 193 18.92 7.16 13.21
CA LEU A 193 19.74 6.16 13.91
C LEU A 193 18.88 5.13 14.67
N GLU A 194 17.70 5.53 15.17
CA GLU A 194 16.74 4.60 15.78
C GLU A 194 16.16 3.62 14.75
N ARG A 195 15.86 4.09 13.52
CA ARG A 195 15.43 3.22 12.41
C ARG A 195 16.53 2.28 11.96
N ASP A 196 17.76 2.78 11.82
CA ASP A 196 18.94 1.97 11.49
C ASP A 196 19.14 0.83 12.50
N HIS A 197 19.12 1.15 13.79
CA HIS A 197 19.21 0.17 14.87
C HIS A 197 18.06 -0.86 14.80
N ALA A 198 16.83 -0.42 14.54
CA ALA A 198 15.67 -1.30 14.40
C ALA A 198 15.84 -2.25 13.21
N TYR A 199 16.33 -1.78 12.07
CA TYR A 199 16.60 -2.62 10.90
C TYR A 199 17.65 -3.69 11.21
N ARG A 200 18.71 -3.35 11.94
CA ARG A 200 19.78 -4.29 12.32
C ARG A 200 19.32 -5.33 13.34
N THR A 201 18.52 -4.93 14.33
CA THR A 201 18.16 -5.79 15.47
C THR A 201 16.82 -6.51 15.33
N GLN A 202 15.82 -5.88 14.71
CA GLN A 202 14.44 -6.36 14.64
C GLN A 202 14.06 -6.87 13.24
N GLY A 203 14.77 -6.42 12.19
CA GLY A 203 14.52 -6.82 10.81
C GLY A 203 13.78 -5.76 9.99
N THR A 204 13.33 -6.13 8.78
CA THR A 204 12.69 -5.20 7.86
C THR A 204 11.29 -4.82 8.35
N SER A 205 10.97 -3.53 8.31
CA SER A 205 9.61 -3.02 8.55
C SER A 205 8.70 -3.15 7.33
N VAL A 206 9.27 -3.48 6.17
CA VAL A 206 8.62 -3.56 4.86
C VAL A 206 8.77 -4.96 4.25
N PRO A 207 7.88 -5.36 3.31
CA PRO A 207 8.00 -6.62 2.60
C PRO A 207 9.30 -6.71 1.79
N LEU A 208 9.90 -7.91 1.72
CA LEU A 208 11.14 -8.19 0.96
C LEU A 208 10.88 -8.22 -0.56
N ARG A 209 10.66 -7.04 -1.14
CA ARG A 209 10.42 -6.86 -2.57
C ARG A 209 11.08 -5.58 -3.06
N ALA A 210 11.38 -5.53 -4.35
CA ALA A 210 11.98 -4.37 -4.99
C ALA A 210 11.09 -3.75 -6.08
N LEU A 211 11.28 -2.46 -6.34
CA LEU A 211 10.59 -1.70 -7.37
C LEU A 211 11.61 -1.16 -8.38
N SER A 212 11.38 -1.38 -9.67
CA SER A 212 12.09 -0.75 -10.78
C SER A 212 11.12 0.15 -11.53
N PHE A 213 11.22 1.46 -11.34
CA PHE A 213 10.34 2.47 -11.94
C PHE A 213 11.13 3.27 -12.99
N ILE A 214 10.83 3.09 -14.28
CA ILE A 214 11.68 3.57 -15.38
C ILE A 214 10.87 4.43 -16.34
N ASP A 215 11.17 5.73 -16.38
CA ASP A 215 10.53 6.67 -17.30
C ASP A 215 10.86 6.38 -18.78
N ASP A 216 10.05 6.94 -19.68
CA ASP A 216 9.99 6.60 -21.10
C ASP A 216 11.32 6.72 -21.87
N ASP A 217 12.17 7.65 -21.46
CA ASP A 217 13.52 7.87 -21.98
C ASP A 217 14.43 6.62 -21.81
N TRP A 218 14.24 5.83 -20.75
CA TRP A 218 15.15 4.73 -20.38
C TRP A 218 14.55 3.33 -20.50
N GLN A 219 13.26 3.21 -20.84
CA GLN A 219 12.53 1.93 -20.94
C GLN A 219 13.21 0.86 -21.81
N TYR A 220 13.94 1.28 -22.86
CA TYR A 220 14.60 0.39 -23.82
C TYR A 220 16.00 -0.03 -23.38
N TYR A 221 16.53 0.58 -22.33
CA TYR A 221 17.91 0.41 -21.88
C TYR A 221 18.01 -0.25 -20.51
N ILE A 222 16.98 -0.11 -19.67
CA ILE A 222 16.94 -0.60 -18.30
C ILE A 222 15.65 -1.41 -18.11
N THR A 223 15.74 -2.56 -17.44
CA THR A 223 14.60 -3.42 -17.10
C THR A 223 14.49 -3.59 -15.59
N THR A 224 15.14 -4.60 -15.01
CA THR A 224 15.15 -4.86 -13.56
C THR A 224 16.18 -4.02 -12.81
N ALA A 225 17.13 -3.41 -13.52
CA ALA A 225 18.31 -2.76 -12.94
C ALA A 225 19.06 -3.70 -11.96
N GLY A 226 19.15 -4.99 -12.29
CA GLY A 226 19.86 -6.00 -11.49
C GLY A 226 19.16 -6.42 -10.20
N LEU A 227 17.98 -5.87 -9.90
CA LEU A 227 17.27 -6.16 -8.65
C LEU A 227 16.84 -7.63 -8.53
N ASP A 228 16.72 -8.33 -9.66
CA ASP A 228 16.39 -9.76 -9.74
C ASP A 228 17.53 -10.69 -9.30
N GLU A 229 18.75 -10.16 -9.13
CA GLU A 229 19.87 -10.90 -8.54
C GLU A 229 19.74 -11.01 -7.01
N VAL A 230 19.05 -10.05 -6.37
CA VAL A 230 18.91 -9.96 -4.91
C VAL A 230 17.51 -10.39 -4.45
N TYR A 231 16.46 -10.02 -5.20
CA TYR A 231 15.07 -10.18 -4.80
C TYR A 231 14.31 -11.14 -5.72
N ASP A 232 13.53 -12.04 -5.12
CA ASP A 232 12.64 -12.94 -5.87
C ASP A 232 11.44 -12.21 -6.50
N THR A 233 11.05 -11.07 -5.94
CA THR A 233 9.91 -10.25 -6.37
C THR A 233 10.38 -8.82 -6.72
N VAL A 234 10.40 -8.51 -8.01
CA VAL A 234 10.74 -7.19 -8.55
C VAL A 234 9.55 -6.66 -9.36
N HIS A 235 8.95 -5.55 -8.91
CA HIS A 235 7.91 -4.86 -9.66
C HIS A 235 8.56 -3.94 -10.69
N ILE A 236 8.36 -4.20 -11.98
CA ILE A 236 8.94 -3.40 -13.06
C ILE A 236 7.84 -2.53 -13.67
N ILE A 237 8.00 -1.22 -13.61
CA ILE A 237 7.12 -0.23 -14.24
C ILE A 237 7.97 0.55 -15.23
N ASN A 238 7.98 0.11 -16.49
CA ASN A 238 8.73 0.75 -17.58
C ASN A 238 7.83 1.14 -18.76
N ASP A 239 6.50 0.98 -18.63
CA ASP A 239 5.55 1.45 -19.61
C ASP A 239 5.42 2.99 -19.49
N PRO A 240 5.71 3.75 -20.55
CA PRO A 240 5.49 5.19 -20.59
C PRO A 240 4.11 5.59 -20.08
N MET A 241 3.04 4.85 -20.39
CA MET A 241 1.70 5.26 -19.93
C MET A 241 1.50 5.14 -18.41
N LEU A 242 2.34 4.35 -17.73
CA LEU A 242 2.28 4.11 -16.28
C LEU A 242 3.31 4.91 -15.48
N THR A 243 4.32 5.53 -16.11
CA THR A 243 5.37 6.30 -15.43
C THR A 243 4.88 7.70 -15.03
N THR A 244 3.84 7.78 -14.23
CA THR A 244 3.26 9.05 -13.75
C THR A 244 3.64 9.32 -12.28
N ALA A 245 3.63 10.59 -11.90
CA ALA A 245 3.89 11.02 -10.53
C ALA A 245 2.90 10.41 -9.51
N ASP A 246 1.64 10.25 -9.89
CA ASP A 246 0.63 9.67 -9.00
C ASP A 246 0.83 8.16 -8.81
N ASN A 247 1.22 7.43 -9.86
CA ASN A 247 1.56 6.01 -9.72
C ASN A 247 2.82 5.84 -8.86
N TYR A 248 3.86 6.67 -9.07
CA TYR A 248 5.07 6.61 -8.23
C TYR A 248 4.75 6.87 -6.75
N LYS A 249 3.89 7.85 -6.44
CA LYS A 249 3.42 8.09 -5.05
C LYS A 249 2.69 6.87 -4.48
N GLN A 250 1.77 6.27 -5.23
CA GLN A 250 1.05 5.07 -4.78
C GLN A 250 2.00 3.92 -4.46
N ARG A 251 2.99 3.67 -5.33
CA ARG A 251 3.99 2.62 -5.10
C ARG A 251 4.81 2.90 -3.85
N LEU A 252 5.28 4.13 -3.63
CA LEU A 252 6.04 4.45 -2.42
C LEU A 252 5.26 4.16 -1.11
N ALA A 253 3.93 4.14 -1.13
CA ALA A 253 3.10 3.77 0.02
C ALA A 253 2.89 2.24 0.19
N ASP A 254 3.21 1.43 -0.83
CA ASP A 254 3.01 -0.04 -0.78
C ASP A 254 4.09 -0.76 0.04
N GLY A 255 5.26 -0.17 0.23
CA GLY A 255 6.36 -0.75 0.99
C GLY A 255 7.34 -1.60 0.15
N TYR A 256 8.59 -1.15 0.04
CA TYR A 256 9.68 -1.81 -0.71
C TYR A 256 11.00 -1.77 0.06
N GLU A 257 11.76 -2.86 0.03
CA GLU A 257 13.13 -2.84 0.58
C GLU A 257 14.07 -2.07 -0.34
N PHE A 258 13.95 -2.22 -1.67
CA PHE A 258 14.79 -1.51 -2.63
C PHE A 258 13.97 -0.87 -3.75
N VAL A 259 14.22 0.41 -4.04
CA VAL A 259 13.56 1.15 -5.11
C VAL A 259 14.60 1.70 -6.07
N PHE A 260 14.52 1.31 -7.33
CA PHE A 260 15.23 1.93 -8.44
C PHE A 260 14.25 2.86 -9.18
N VAL A 261 14.59 4.13 -9.32
CA VAL A 261 13.77 5.10 -10.08
C VAL A 261 14.61 5.81 -11.13
N ALA A 262 14.25 5.64 -12.40
CA ALA A 262 14.79 6.41 -13.52
C ALA A 262 13.78 7.46 -13.95
N SER A 263 14.13 8.73 -13.72
CA SER A 263 13.28 9.88 -14.09
C SER A 263 14.13 11.12 -14.34
N HIS A 264 13.57 12.13 -15.00
CA HIS A 264 14.13 13.47 -14.88
C HIS A 264 13.88 13.99 -13.46
N SER A 265 14.72 14.93 -13.00
CA SER A 265 14.60 15.41 -11.64
C SER A 265 15.22 16.79 -11.48
N SER A 266 14.84 17.42 -10.38
CA SER A 266 15.55 18.50 -9.73
C SER A 266 15.83 18.09 -8.27
N PRO A 267 16.63 18.85 -7.51
CA PRO A 267 16.82 18.62 -6.09
C PRO A 267 15.50 18.60 -5.29
N TRP A 268 14.42 19.17 -5.82
CA TRP A 268 13.14 19.30 -5.14
C TRP A 268 12.04 18.40 -5.67
N GLY A 269 12.31 17.53 -6.65
CA GLY A 269 11.28 16.64 -7.16
C GLY A 269 11.67 15.82 -8.38
N HIS A 270 11.07 14.65 -8.48
CA HIS A 270 11.16 13.76 -9.64
C HIS A 270 10.08 14.11 -10.65
N THR A 271 10.47 14.50 -11.86
CA THR A 271 9.55 14.79 -12.96
C THR A 271 9.53 13.63 -13.93
N PHE A 272 8.35 13.06 -14.14
CA PHE A 272 8.15 12.04 -15.16
C PHE A 272 7.61 12.67 -16.44
N LYS A 273 8.04 12.18 -17.61
CA LYS A 273 7.66 12.76 -18.92
C LYS A 273 7.08 11.77 -19.93
N PRO A 274 6.15 10.89 -19.55
CA PRO A 274 5.48 10.09 -20.54
C PRO A 274 4.73 10.95 -21.55
N ILE A 275 5.18 10.91 -22.81
CA ILE A 275 4.55 11.62 -23.93
C ILE A 275 4.28 13.12 -23.60
N ASN A 276 5.33 13.81 -23.14
CA ASN A 276 5.48 15.26 -22.86
C ASN A 276 5.51 15.65 -21.36
N TYR A 277 4.64 15.13 -20.48
CA TYR A 277 4.63 15.43 -19.02
C TYR A 277 3.65 14.54 -18.23
N GLY A 278 4.14 13.73 -17.29
CA GLY A 278 3.35 12.81 -16.44
C GLY A 278 3.28 13.22 -14.96
N GLY A 279 3.64 14.47 -14.65
CA GLY A 279 3.62 15.02 -13.30
C GLY A 279 4.99 15.08 -12.63
N THR A 280 5.06 15.78 -11.50
CA THR A 280 6.26 15.87 -10.67
C THR A 280 5.90 15.51 -9.25
N VAL A 281 6.66 14.62 -8.63
CA VAL A 281 6.57 14.34 -7.19
C VAL A 281 7.54 15.26 -6.48
N PHE A 282 7.01 16.16 -5.67
CA PHE A 282 7.80 17.16 -4.98
C PHE A 282 8.27 16.70 -3.60
N ASN A 283 9.38 17.28 -3.14
CA ASN A 283 9.95 17.10 -1.81
C ASN A 283 8.93 17.30 -0.68
N PHE A 284 8.05 18.31 -0.76
CA PHE A 284 7.04 18.60 0.26
C PHE A 284 5.88 17.60 0.30
N GLU A 285 5.74 16.72 -0.70
CA GLU A 285 4.73 15.65 -0.70
C GLU A 285 5.20 14.43 0.10
N MET A 286 6.48 14.37 0.54
CA MET A 286 7.04 13.21 1.25
C MET A 286 6.48 13.04 2.66
N GLU A 287 6.31 14.13 3.42
CA GLU A 287 5.75 14.09 4.79
C GLU A 287 4.35 13.46 4.85
N PRO A 288 3.34 13.87 4.03
CA PRO A 288 2.02 13.24 4.06
C PRO A 288 2.00 11.86 3.39
N LEU A 289 2.96 11.55 2.50
CA LEU A 289 3.04 10.26 1.83
C LEU A 289 3.64 9.18 2.71
N TRP A 290 4.62 9.55 3.54
CA TRP A 290 5.42 8.67 4.38
C TRP A 290 5.94 7.44 3.61
N PRO A 291 6.91 7.62 2.69
CA PRO A 291 7.35 6.54 1.80
C PRO A 291 7.96 5.38 2.59
N ASP A 292 7.39 4.19 2.38
CA ASP A 292 7.84 2.93 2.96
C ASP A 292 8.93 2.29 2.08
N ALA A 293 9.99 3.03 1.78
CA ALA A 293 11.14 2.54 1.01
C ALA A 293 12.42 2.57 1.86
N LEU A 294 13.13 1.44 2.00
CA LEU A 294 14.36 1.38 2.82
C LEU A 294 15.61 1.80 2.06
N PHE A 295 15.84 1.26 0.86
CA PHE A 295 16.98 1.59 0.02
C PHE A 295 16.51 2.16 -1.31
N LEU A 296 17.13 3.24 -1.77
CA LEU A 296 16.76 3.88 -3.03
C LEU A 296 17.99 4.11 -3.92
N ASN A 297 17.89 3.78 -5.20
CA ASN A 297 18.81 4.19 -6.24
C ASN A 297 18.08 5.13 -7.21
N LEU A 298 18.42 6.41 -7.11
CA LEU A 298 17.83 7.50 -7.88
C LEU A 298 18.64 7.70 -9.16
N PHE A 299 18.19 7.08 -10.24
CA PHE A 299 18.62 7.39 -11.59
C PHE A 299 17.97 8.71 -12.05
N SER A 300 18.40 9.81 -11.42
CA SER A 300 17.74 11.11 -11.49
C SER A 300 18.72 12.27 -11.34
N CYS A 301 18.54 13.30 -12.17
CA CYS A 301 19.31 14.55 -12.12
C CYS A 301 19.25 15.24 -10.77
N SER A 302 20.41 15.47 -10.15
CA SER A 302 20.55 16.35 -8.98
C SER A 302 19.65 16.03 -7.78
N ALA A 303 19.04 14.84 -7.76
CA ALA A 303 18.09 14.44 -6.72
C ALA A 303 18.76 14.27 -5.34
N ALA A 304 20.06 13.94 -5.34
CA ALA A 304 20.87 13.82 -4.14
C ALA A 304 21.80 15.05 -3.94
N ARG A 305 21.43 16.22 -4.49
CA ARG A 305 22.18 17.47 -4.28
C ARG A 305 21.93 18.03 -2.88
N TYR A 306 22.58 17.41 -1.89
CA TYR A 306 22.43 17.64 -0.45
C TYR A 306 22.75 19.08 0.03
N VAL A 307 23.36 19.92 -0.81
CA VAL A 307 23.61 21.34 -0.51
C VAL A 307 22.36 22.23 -0.70
N GLU A 308 21.33 21.71 -1.34
CA GLU A 308 20.07 22.43 -1.55
C GLU A 308 19.14 22.28 -0.35
N ARG A 309 18.38 23.33 -0.07
CA ARG A 309 17.40 23.30 1.02
C ARG A 309 16.24 22.37 0.65
N ASP A 310 15.85 21.52 1.60
CA ASP A 310 14.76 20.54 1.45
C ASP A 310 14.96 19.60 0.23
N ASP A 311 16.17 19.09 0.02
CA ASP A 311 16.44 18.20 -1.11
C ASP A 311 15.72 16.84 -0.95
N ILE A 312 15.22 16.32 -2.06
CA ILE A 312 14.38 15.11 -2.10
C ILE A 312 15.14 13.86 -1.62
N GLY A 313 16.44 13.75 -1.88
CA GLY A 313 17.28 12.67 -1.37
C GLY A 313 17.30 12.61 0.16
N ASN A 314 17.52 13.74 0.83
CA ASN A 314 17.42 13.82 2.28
C ASN A 314 15.97 13.67 2.79
N MET A 315 14.95 14.12 2.03
CA MET A 315 13.54 13.89 2.41
C MET A 315 13.21 12.40 2.53
N TYR A 316 13.69 11.54 1.61
CA TYR A 316 13.45 10.09 1.71
C TYR A 316 14.03 9.47 2.99
N ILE A 317 15.17 10.00 3.45
CA ILE A 317 15.89 9.50 4.62
C ILE A 317 15.27 10.01 5.91
N PHE A 318 14.89 11.29 5.96
CA PHE A 318 14.44 11.94 7.20
C PHE A 318 12.92 11.91 7.39
N GLU A 319 12.13 11.98 6.31
CA GLU A 319 10.67 12.01 6.28
C GLU A 319 10.07 10.75 5.64
N GLY A 320 10.74 9.62 5.83
CA GLY A 320 10.33 8.30 5.37
C GLY A 320 11.08 7.20 6.11
N ASN A 321 10.93 5.97 5.61
CA ASN A 321 11.65 4.81 6.13
C ASN A 321 13.03 4.59 5.47
N GLY A 322 13.51 5.54 4.66
CA GLY A 322 14.80 5.44 3.96
C GLY A 322 16.00 5.33 4.91
N LEU A 323 16.85 4.33 4.64
CA LEU A 323 18.09 4.04 5.34
C LEU A 323 19.33 4.33 4.50
N ALA A 324 19.25 4.13 3.17
CA ALA A 324 20.28 4.60 2.25
C ALA A 324 19.69 5.02 0.89
N VAL A 325 20.18 6.15 0.38
CA VAL A 325 19.79 6.70 -0.92
C VAL A 325 21.06 6.94 -1.73
N ILE A 326 21.15 6.31 -2.89
CA ILE A 326 22.20 6.51 -3.88
C ILE A 326 21.63 7.42 -4.95
N GLY A 327 22.29 8.52 -5.25
CA GLY A 327 21.84 9.44 -6.29
C GLY A 327 22.91 10.40 -6.74
N SER A 328 22.61 11.21 -7.73
CA SER A 328 23.54 12.22 -8.27
C SER A 328 23.27 13.62 -7.72
N ALA A 329 24.35 14.37 -7.44
CA ALA A 329 24.32 15.79 -7.09
C ALA A 329 24.43 16.74 -8.31
N LYS A 330 24.62 16.18 -9.51
CA LYS A 330 24.67 16.87 -10.81
C LYS A 330 23.68 16.24 -11.81
N THR A 331 23.65 16.77 -13.03
CA THR A 331 23.02 16.08 -14.16
C THR A 331 23.78 14.79 -14.47
N GLY A 332 23.18 13.64 -14.17
CA GLY A 332 23.83 12.34 -14.28
C GLY A 332 23.21 11.33 -13.31
N ALA A 333 23.68 10.09 -13.36
CA ALA A 333 23.18 8.97 -12.57
C ALA A 333 24.13 7.77 -12.68
N MET A 334 23.90 6.73 -11.88
CA MET A 334 24.62 5.46 -11.97
C MET A 334 24.24 4.80 -13.30
N MET A 335 25.07 4.96 -14.33
CA MET A 335 24.79 4.46 -15.67
C MET A 335 25.64 3.24 -15.97
N LEU A 336 24.97 2.12 -16.31
CA LEU A 336 25.50 0.78 -16.65
C LEU A 336 25.84 -0.12 -15.45
N ALA A 337 25.93 -1.44 -15.73
CA ALA A 337 26.37 -2.48 -14.80
C ALA A 337 25.58 -2.55 -13.49
N PHE A 338 24.26 -2.32 -13.57
CA PHE A 338 23.35 -2.45 -12.42
C PHE A 338 23.35 -3.88 -11.86
N ASP A 339 23.42 -4.88 -12.74
CA ASP A 339 23.49 -6.30 -12.37
C ASP A 339 24.75 -6.62 -11.56
N GLU A 340 25.87 -5.96 -11.84
CA GLU A 340 27.11 -6.14 -11.07
C GLU A 340 27.04 -5.45 -9.72
N PHE A 341 26.50 -4.23 -9.68
CA PHE A 341 26.27 -3.50 -8.43
C PHE A 341 25.35 -4.28 -7.48
N MET A 342 24.22 -4.79 -7.99
CA MET A 342 23.29 -5.62 -7.23
C MET A 342 23.87 -7.00 -6.92
N GLY A 343 24.64 -7.59 -7.84
CA GLY A 343 25.33 -8.86 -7.66
C GLY A 343 26.32 -8.85 -6.49
N TYR A 344 27.07 -7.77 -6.30
CA TYR A 344 27.94 -7.62 -5.12
C TYR A 344 27.13 -7.65 -3.81
N MET A 345 25.95 -7.05 -3.79
CA MET A 345 25.06 -7.10 -2.62
C MET A 345 24.42 -8.49 -2.43
N ALA A 346 24.08 -9.19 -3.52
CA ALA A 346 23.60 -10.58 -3.49
C ALA A 346 24.65 -11.53 -2.88
N ASP A 347 25.93 -11.28 -3.16
CA ASP A 347 27.07 -12.01 -2.57
C ASP A 347 27.35 -11.65 -1.10
N GLY A 348 26.56 -10.74 -0.52
CA GLY A 348 26.63 -10.34 0.88
C GLY A 348 27.52 -9.14 1.16
N ALA A 349 27.92 -8.36 0.16
CA ALA A 349 28.63 -7.09 0.39
C ALA A 349 27.69 -6.02 1.00
N SER A 350 28.28 -5.05 1.70
CA SER A 350 27.54 -3.85 2.14
C SER A 350 27.23 -2.93 0.95
N ILE A 351 26.24 -2.05 1.07
CA ILE A 351 25.90 -1.07 0.02
C ILE A 351 27.13 -0.22 -0.35
N GLY A 352 27.92 0.18 0.64
CA GLY A 352 29.15 0.95 0.45
C GLY A 352 30.24 0.17 -0.27
N ASP A 353 30.45 -1.10 0.07
CA ASP A 353 31.45 -1.94 -0.59
C ASP A 353 31.06 -2.27 -2.04
N ALA A 354 29.77 -2.52 -2.29
CA ALA A 354 29.23 -2.67 -3.63
C ALA A 354 29.41 -1.38 -4.46
N PHE A 355 29.12 -0.22 -3.86
CA PHE A 355 29.25 1.08 -4.52
C PHE A 355 30.71 1.41 -4.84
N LYS A 356 31.64 1.17 -3.90
CA LYS A 356 33.08 1.35 -4.13
C LYS A 356 33.58 0.45 -5.26
N SER A 357 33.19 -0.82 -5.26
CA SER A 357 33.60 -1.78 -6.29
C SER A 357 33.12 -1.34 -7.67
N TRP A 358 31.85 -0.92 -7.76
CA TRP A 358 31.29 -0.36 -8.99
C TRP A 358 31.99 0.93 -9.43
N MET A 359 32.23 1.89 -8.52
CA MET A 359 32.92 3.14 -8.84
C MET A 359 34.34 2.91 -9.34
N SER A 360 35.06 1.92 -8.78
CA SER A 360 36.42 1.58 -9.20
C SER A 360 36.49 1.11 -10.66
N GLU A 361 35.45 0.44 -11.14
CA GLU A 361 35.42 -0.11 -12.50
C GLU A 361 34.81 0.84 -13.53
N TYR A 362 33.80 1.64 -13.13
CA TYR A 362 32.97 2.39 -14.08
C TYR A 362 33.09 3.92 -14.00
N ALA A 363 33.47 4.50 -12.86
CA ALA A 363 33.39 5.95 -12.66
C ALA A 363 34.22 6.76 -13.68
N GLU A 364 35.39 6.23 -14.07
CA GLU A 364 36.31 6.87 -15.02
C GLU A 364 35.97 6.60 -16.49
N LEU A 365 35.04 5.67 -16.78
CA LEU A 365 34.62 5.41 -18.16
C LEU A 365 33.69 6.51 -18.67
N TYR A 366 32.83 7.06 -17.80
CA TYR A 366 31.90 8.14 -18.11
C TYR A 366 31.81 9.17 -16.97
N PRO A 367 32.88 9.97 -16.75
CA PRO A 367 32.92 10.97 -15.67
C PRO A 367 31.73 11.92 -15.65
N ASP A 368 31.25 12.34 -16.83
CA ASP A 368 30.09 13.21 -17.03
C ASP A 368 28.82 12.67 -16.32
N TRP A 369 28.64 11.33 -16.28
CA TRP A 369 27.50 10.68 -15.64
C TRP A 369 27.73 10.39 -14.15
N HIS A 370 28.95 9.99 -13.78
CA HIS A 370 29.20 9.29 -12.50
C HIS A 370 29.81 10.17 -11.41
N TYR A 371 30.50 11.27 -11.74
CA TYR A 371 31.22 12.08 -10.73
C TYR A 371 30.32 12.76 -9.70
N GLY A 372 29.02 12.89 -9.98
CA GLY A 372 28.05 13.43 -9.03
C GLY A 372 27.47 12.41 -8.05
N LEU A 373 27.81 11.13 -8.16
CA LEU A 373 27.20 10.09 -7.32
C LEU A 373 27.61 10.21 -5.86
N THR A 374 26.63 10.11 -4.97
CA THR A 374 26.80 10.14 -3.52
C THR A 374 25.83 9.16 -2.85
N ILE A 375 26.22 8.69 -1.66
CA ILE A 375 25.37 7.90 -0.78
C ILE A 375 24.93 8.80 0.38
N LEU A 376 23.63 9.03 0.47
CA LEU A 376 23.01 9.62 1.65
C LEU A 376 22.52 8.49 2.55
N GLY A 377 22.74 8.55 3.86
CA GLY A 377 22.36 7.48 4.80
C GLY A 377 23.54 6.62 5.28
N ASP A 378 23.26 5.36 5.61
CA ASP A 378 24.26 4.41 6.11
C ASP A 378 24.71 3.41 5.03
N PRO A 379 25.96 3.51 4.52
CA PRO A 379 26.49 2.57 3.53
C PRO A 379 26.85 1.19 4.09
N THR A 380 26.90 1.01 5.41
CA THR A 380 27.29 -0.27 6.02
C THR A 380 26.18 -1.30 6.07
N LEU A 381 24.97 -0.91 5.66
CA LEU A 381 23.82 -1.80 5.64
C LEU A 381 23.95 -2.87 4.56
N HIS A 382 23.42 -4.04 4.88
CA HIS A 382 23.28 -5.18 3.98
C HIS A 382 21.81 -5.37 3.64
N VAL A 383 21.51 -5.67 2.39
CA VAL A 383 20.17 -6.09 1.95
C VAL A 383 19.83 -7.45 2.57
N ARG A 384 18.61 -7.64 3.07
CA ARG A 384 18.19 -8.91 3.68
C ARG A 384 17.54 -9.83 2.65
N ALA A 385 18.35 -10.57 1.91
CA ALA A 385 17.87 -11.64 1.04
C ALA A 385 17.58 -12.92 1.84
N ASP A 386 16.34 -13.12 2.28
CA ASP A 386 15.87 -14.42 2.77
C ASP A 386 15.35 -15.23 1.59
N ARG A 387 16.14 -16.19 1.08
CA ARG A 387 15.62 -17.34 0.33
C ARG A 387 14.83 -18.23 1.29
N ILE A 388 13.64 -17.77 1.68
CA ILE A 388 12.61 -18.68 2.16
C ILE A 388 12.20 -19.48 0.92
N GLU A 389 12.35 -20.81 0.97
CA GLU A 389 11.59 -21.70 0.09
C GLU A 389 10.11 -21.44 0.36
N VAL A 390 9.57 -20.41 -0.29
CA VAL A 390 8.16 -20.41 -0.64
C VAL A 390 8.07 -21.57 -1.61
N VAL A 391 7.39 -22.62 -1.16
CA VAL A 391 6.72 -23.53 -2.06
C VAL A 391 5.88 -22.64 -2.97
N ARG A 392 6.43 -22.31 -4.15
CA ARG A 392 5.65 -21.84 -5.28
C ARG A 392 4.71 -22.99 -5.57
N ASN A 393 3.53 -22.96 -4.98
CA ASN A 393 2.42 -23.64 -5.59
C ASN A 393 2.23 -22.92 -6.92
N ASP A 394 2.52 -23.69 -7.95
CA ASP A 394 2.12 -23.57 -9.35
C ASP A 394 1.36 -22.30 -9.69
N THR A 395 1.81 -21.61 -10.76
CA THR A 395 0.96 -20.78 -11.61
C THR A 395 -0.48 -21.29 -11.53
N VAL A 396 -1.33 -20.58 -10.79
CA VAL A 396 -2.75 -20.92 -10.79
C VAL A 396 -3.23 -20.51 -12.16
N ASN A 397 -3.41 -21.49 -13.03
CA ASN A 397 -4.14 -21.26 -14.26
C ASN A 397 -5.51 -20.69 -13.86
N CYS A 398 -5.76 -19.42 -14.19
CA CYS A 398 -7.09 -18.79 -14.15
C CYS A 398 -8.00 -19.38 -15.25
N SER A 399 -8.01 -20.70 -15.43
CA SER A 399 -8.64 -21.35 -16.59
C SER A 399 -10.17 -21.28 -16.60
N ASP A 400 -10.78 -20.98 -15.45
CA ASP A 400 -12.22 -21.10 -15.23
C ASP A 400 -12.95 -19.74 -15.26
N TRP A 401 -12.21 -18.62 -15.14
CA TRP A 401 -12.76 -17.26 -15.16
C TRP A 401 -12.31 -16.54 -16.42
N ASN A 402 -13.24 -16.32 -17.35
CA ASN A 402 -12.95 -15.64 -18.61
C ASN A 402 -13.01 -14.13 -18.42
N ALA A 403 -11.89 -13.53 -18.03
CA ALA A 403 -11.75 -12.08 -17.89
C ALA A 403 -11.66 -11.39 -19.26
N THR A 404 -12.55 -10.43 -19.50
CA THR A 404 -12.55 -9.61 -20.71
C THR A 404 -12.67 -8.14 -20.35
N SER A 405 -11.93 -7.28 -21.04
CA SER A 405 -12.13 -5.83 -20.96
C SER A 405 -13.55 -5.49 -21.39
N LEU A 406 -14.25 -4.76 -20.53
CA LEU A 406 -15.62 -4.35 -20.73
C LEU A 406 -15.70 -2.96 -21.36
N VAL A 407 -14.68 -2.15 -21.13
CA VAL A 407 -14.56 -0.76 -21.59
C VAL A 407 -13.21 -0.62 -22.30
N THR A 408 -13.19 0.10 -23.43
CA THR A 408 -12.01 0.19 -24.32
C THR A 408 -11.60 1.64 -24.54
N SER A 409 -11.63 2.45 -23.48
CA SER A 409 -11.36 3.88 -23.56
C SER A 409 -9.90 4.14 -23.26
N ASP A 410 -9.25 5.02 -24.02
CA ASP A 410 -7.85 5.42 -23.78
C ASP A 410 -7.64 6.23 -22.47
N PHE A 411 -8.63 6.28 -21.58
CA PHE A 411 -8.67 7.08 -20.36
C PHE A 411 -9.07 6.24 -19.15
N THR A 412 -8.46 6.53 -18.01
CA THR A 412 -8.70 5.86 -16.72
C THR A 412 -10.18 5.82 -16.34
N ASP A 413 -10.67 4.61 -16.09
CA ASP A 413 -11.97 4.28 -15.53
C ASP A 413 -11.80 3.73 -14.10
N ALA A 414 -12.69 4.10 -13.18
CA ALA A 414 -12.59 3.71 -11.77
C ALA A 414 -13.96 3.67 -11.06
N GLN A 415 -13.96 3.14 -9.83
CA GLN A 415 -15.11 3.13 -8.92
C GLN A 415 -16.36 2.49 -9.52
N GLN A 416 -16.16 1.39 -10.25
CA GLN A 416 -17.24 0.67 -10.89
C GLN A 416 -18.15 0.02 -9.86
N VAL A 417 -19.45 0.21 -10.04
CA VAL A 417 -20.48 -0.46 -9.27
C VAL A 417 -21.55 -0.96 -10.22
N GLY A 418 -22.12 -2.11 -9.88
CA GLY A 418 -23.05 -2.80 -10.74
C GLY A 418 -24.33 -3.21 -10.05
N LEU A 419 -25.38 -3.31 -10.85
CA LEU A 419 -26.67 -3.86 -10.50
C LEU A 419 -26.99 -4.95 -11.51
N THR A 420 -27.56 -6.05 -11.03
CA THR A 420 -27.96 -7.15 -11.90
C THR A 420 -29.38 -7.61 -11.57
N ASP A 421 -30.06 -8.09 -12.59
CA ASP A 421 -31.27 -8.90 -12.53
C ASP A 421 -31.03 -10.19 -13.34
N GLU A 422 -31.93 -11.18 -13.26
CA GLU A 422 -31.74 -12.51 -13.87
C GLU A 422 -31.25 -12.50 -15.34
N HIS A 423 -31.53 -11.45 -16.11
CA HIS A 423 -31.16 -11.32 -17.52
C HIS A 423 -30.50 -9.99 -17.90
N GLU A 424 -30.14 -9.15 -16.92
CA GLU A 424 -29.62 -7.80 -17.19
C GLU A 424 -28.51 -7.40 -16.23
N ILE A 425 -27.57 -6.59 -16.74
CA ILE A 425 -26.50 -5.97 -15.96
C ILE A 425 -26.49 -4.49 -16.29
N VAL A 426 -26.42 -3.66 -15.25
CA VAL A 426 -26.22 -2.22 -15.37
C VAL A 426 -24.96 -1.90 -14.60
N LEU A 427 -23.96 -1.39 -15.31
CA LEU A 427 -22.69 -0.95 -14.73
C LEU A 427 -22.61 0.57 -14.83
N VAL A 428 -22.15 1.20 -13.75
CA VAL A 428 -21.81 2.62 -13.73
C VAL A 428 -20.43 2.82 -13.13
N TRP A 429 -19.68 3.80 -13.63
CA TRP A 429 -18.31 4.07 -13.21
C TRP A 429 -17.95 5.54 -13.45
N SER A 430 -16.83 5.96 -12.88
CA SER A 430 -16.20 7.27 -13.11
C SER A 430 -15.14 7.15 -14.21
N SER A 431 -15.13 8.08 -15.16
CA SER A 431 -14.23 8.06 -16.32
C SER A 431 -13.54 9.41 -16.56
N GLY A 432 -12.27 9.39 -17.00
CA GLY A 432 -11.44 10.58 -17.24
C GLY A 432 -11.49 11.19 -18.66
N ARG A 433 -12.44 10.80 -19.52
CA ARG A 433 -12.43 11.10 -20.98
C ARG A 433 -12.54 12.58 -21.38
N ASP A 434 -13.26 13.40 -20.62
CA ASP A 434 -13.59 14.78 -20.99
C ASP A 434 -12.90 15.82 -20.07
N ILE A 435 -11.57 15.69 -19.91
CA ILE A 435 -10.68 16.61 -19.15
C ILE A 435 -10.80 16.45 -17.61
N ARG A 436 -11.96 16.04 -17.08
CA ARG A 436 -12.20 15.70 -15.66
C ARG A 436 -13.07 14.43 -15.53
N SER A 437 -13.31 13.97 -14.29
CA SER A 437 -14.07 12.74 -14.01
C SER A 437 -15.56 12.91 -14.24
N GLU A 438 -16.17 12.11 -15.12
CA GLU A 438 -17.63 12.05 -15.35
C GLU A 438 -18.19 10.65 -15.07
N ILE A 439 -19.50 10.54 -14.81
CA ILE A 439 -20.16 9.23 -14.60
C ILE A 439 -20.67 8.67 -15.91
N TYR A 440 -20.26 7.44 -16.22
CA TYR A 440 -20.70 6.67 -17.38
C TYR A 440 -21.55 5.47 -16.97
N LEU A 441 -22.41 5.03 -17.89
CA LEU A 441 -23.29 3.88 -17.77
C LEU A 441 -23.13 2.96 -18.99
N LYS A 442 -23.12 1.65 -18.74
CA LYS A 442 -23.24 0.59 -19.74
C LYS A 442 -24.26 -0.42 -19.29
N ARG A 443 -25.09 -0.90 -20.21
CA ARG A 443 -26.16 -1.86 -19.91
C ARG A 443 -26.05 -3.08 -20.80
N TYR A 444 -26.13 -4.27 -20.21
CA TYR A 444 -26.24 -5.53 -20.90
C TYR A 444 -27.67 -6.06 -20.81
N THR A 445 -28.21 -6.54 -21.93
CA THR A 445 -29.37 -7.43 -21.94
C THR A 445 -29.06 -8.63 -22.82
N GLU A 446 -29.62 -9.81 -22.50
CA GLU A 446 -29.44 -11.02 -23.35
C GLU A 446 -29.88 -10.80 -24.81
N SER A 447 -30.86 -9.93 -25.02
CA SER A 447 -31.44 -9.68 -26.35
C SER A 447 -30.59 -8.75 -27.24
N SER A 448 -29.83 -7.83 -26.63
CA SER A 448 -29.13 -6.76 -27.35
C SER A 448 -27.61 -6.75 -27.14
N GLY A 449 -27.10 -7.55 -26.20
CA GLY A 449 -25.72 -7.42 -25.73
C GLY A 449 -25.49 -6.13 -24.95
N TRP A 450 -24.22 -5.74 -24.83
CA TRP A 450 -23.81 -4.48 -24.20
C TRP A 450 -24.20 -3.27 -25.06
N SER A 451 -24.74 -2.24 -24.41
CA SER A 451 -24.95 -0.93 -25.02
C SER A 451 -23.62 -0.22 -25.27
N ASP A 452 -23.68 0.88 -26.03
CA ASP A 452 -22.63 1.90 -26.03
C ASP A 452 -22.45 2.48 -24.61
N GLU A 453 -21.35 3.20 -24.42
CA GLU A 453 -21.02 3.88 -23.16
C GLU A 453 -21.72 5.24 -23.12
N ILE A 454 -22.54 5.44 -22.09
CA ILE A 454 -23.50 6.54 -22.04
C ILE A 454 -23.15 7.47 -20.88
N PRO A 455 -22.88 8.77 -21.12
CA PRO A 455 -22.67 9.71 -20.03
C PRO A 455 -23.98 9.91 -19.26
N VAL A 456 -23.92 9.73 -17.94
CA VAL A 456 -25.06 9.91 -17.03
C VAL A 456 -25.33 11.40 -16.80
N ALA A 457 -24.27 12.18 -16.63
CA ALA A 457 -24.31 13.63 -16.61
C ALA A 457 -22.96 14.14 -17.11
N SER A 458 -22.98 15.01 -18.12
CA SER A 458 -21.77 15.68 -18.58
C SER A 458 -21.67 17.06 -17.94
N ASP A 459 -20.53 17.36 -17.33
CA ASP A 459 -20.24 18.62 -16.67
C ASP A 459 -18.72 18.87 -16.66
N VAL A 460 -18.31 20.13 -16.53
CA VAL A 460 -16.88 20.50 -16.57
C VAL A 460 -16.17 20.12 -15.27
N TYR A 461 -16.88 19.70 -14.22
CA TYR A 461 -16.35 19.44 -12.87
C TYR A 461 -16.36 17.95 -12.48
N TRP A 462 -15.63 17.60 -11.41
CA TRP A 462 -15.42 16.21 -11.02
C TRP A 462 -16.67 15.54 -10.41
N ASP A 463 -17.00 14.37 -10.94
CA ASP A 463 -18.02 13.46 -10.44
C ASP A 463 -17.40 12.12 -10.00
N PHE A 464 -17.68 11.68 -8.77
CA PHE A 464 -17.07 10.50 -8.12
C PHE A 464 -18.08 9.66 -7.33
N TYR A 465 -17.65 8.46 -6.94
CA TYR A 465 -18.35 7.53 -6.07
C TYR A 465 -19.79 7.25 -6.53
N PRO A 466 -19.98 6.73 -7.76
CA PRO A 466 -21.31 6.36 -8.22
C PRO A 466 -21.87 5.23 -7.35
N SER A 467 -23.19 5.26 -7.18
CA SER A 467 -23.98 4.22 -6.52
C SER A 467 -25.27 4.05 -7.31
N LEU A 468 -25.84 2.84 -7.38
CA LEU A 468 -27.07 2.60 -8.12
C LEU A 468 -28.03 1.65 -7.40
N THR A 469 -29.31 1.81 -7.71
CA THR A 469 -30.39 0.95 -7.21
C THR A 469 -31.48 0.77 -8.26
N LYS A 470 -32.18 -0.36 -8.19
CA LYS A 470 -33.32 -0.64 -9.06
C LYS A 470 -34.56 0.14 -8.61
N GLY A 471 -35.15 0.91 -9.52
CA GLY A 471 -36.44 1.57 -9.34
C GLY A 471 -37.61 0.67 -9.73
N LEU A 472 -38.79 1.27 -9.93
CA LEU A 472 -39.96 0.57 -10.47
C LEU A 472 -39.83 0.36 -11.99
N GLY A 473 -40.21 -0.83 -12.45
CA GLY A 473 -40.12 -1.21 -13.85
C GLY A 473 -38.67 -1.21 -14.34
N ASP A 474 -38.44 -0.58 -15.49
CA ASP A 474 -37.12 -0.48 -16.14
C ASP A 474 -36.27 0.72 -15.67
N THR A 475 -36.64 1.30 -14.52
CA THR A 475 -35.97 2.48 -13.99
C THR A 475 -34.75 2.07 -13.18
N VAL A 476 -33.62 2.72 -13.44
CA VAL A 476 -32.42 2.67 -12.58
C VAL A 476 -32.20 4.07 -12.01
N TRP A 477 -31.94 4.13 -10.71
CA TRP A 477 -31.51 5.36 -10.05
C TRP A 477 -30.02 5.29 -9.80
N ILE A 478 -29.32 6.37 -10.13
CA ILE A 478 -27.86 6.49 -9.95
C ILE A 478 -27.62 7.72 -9.08
N ALA A 479 -26.89 7.59 -7.99
CA ALA A 479 -26.38 8.69 -7.19
C ALA A 479 -24.87 8.84 -7.36
N TRP A 480 -24.37 10.06 -7.27
CA TRP A 480 -22.93 10.33 -7.26
C TRP A 480 -22.63 11.62 -6.50
N GLN A 481 -21.38 11.75 -6.08
CA GLN A 481 -20.83 12.98 -5.54
C GLN A 481 -20.35 13.87 -6.68
N SER A 482 -20.83 15.11 -6.74
CA SER A 482 -20.58 16.04 -7.82
C SER A 482 -19.99 17.34 -7.30
N PHE A 483 -18.97 17.87 -7.99
CA PHE A 483 -18.36 19.17 -7.70
C PHE A 483 -18.89 20.33 -8.57
N ARG A 484 -20.00 20.12 -9.30
CA ARG A 484 -20.47 21.08 -10.32
C ARG A 484 -20.86 22.47 -9.83
N ASN A 485 -21.16 22.63 -8.54
CA ASN A 485 -21.52 23.92 -7.94
C ASN A 485 -20.36 24.55 -7.15
N GLU A 486 -19.11 24.16 -7.46
CA GLU A 486 -17.91 24.53 -6.67
C GLU A 486 -17.98 24.05 -5.22
N ASN A 487 -18.85 23.06 -4.97
CA ASN A 487 -19.03 22.38 -3.69
C ASN A 487 -19.39 20.92 -3.94
N HIS A 488 -19.12 20.05 -2.96
CA HIS A 488 -19.47 18.64 -3.03
C HIS A 488 -20.94 18.43 -2.67
N ASP A 489 -21.76 18.13 -3.66
CA ASP A 489 -23.19 17.84 -3.52
C ASP A 489 -23.48 16.40 -3.99
N ILE A 490 -24.57 15.80 -3.51
CA ILE A 490 -25.07 14.52 -4.03
C ILE A 490 -26.11 14.77 -5.11
N TYR A 491 -25.85 14.24 -6.30
CA TYR A 491 -26.78 14.24 -7.42
C TYR A 491 -27.40 12.87 -7.62
N VAL A 492 -28.64 12.85 -8.13
CA VAL A 492 -29.35 11.62 -8.47
C VAL A 492 -29.91 11.73 -9.88
N ALA A 493 -29.61 10.74 -10.72
CA ALA A 493 -30.15 10.55 -12.05
C ALA A 493 -31.23 9.47 -12.07
N LYS A 494 -32.25 9.72 -12.87
CA LYS A 494 -33.24 8.72 -13.31
C LYS A 494 -32.86 8.24 -14.69
N VAL A 495 -32.60 6.95 -14.83
CA VAL A 495 -32.31 6.30 -16.12
C VAL A 495 -33.43 5.32 -16.44
N PHE A 496 -33.88 5.30 -17.69
CA PHE A 496 -34.87 4.35 -18.20
C PHE A 496 -34.34 3.74 -19.50
N GLY A 497 -34.21 2.41 -19.59
CA GLY A 497 -33.47 1.82 -20.70
C GLY A 497 -32.00 2.22 -20.67
N THR A 498 -31.56 2.82 -21.76
CA THR A 498 -30.27 3.49 -21.95
C THR A 498 -30.39 5.02 -21.92
N HIS A 499 -31.59 5.56 -21.65
CA HIS A 499 -31.87 6.99 -21.72
C HIS A 499 -31.85 7.63 -20.33
N VAL A 500 -30.95 8.59 -20.13
CA VAL A 500 -30.96 9.47 -18.95
C VAL A 500 -32.17 10.39 -19.04
N VAL A 501 -33.15 10.18 -18.17
CA VAL A 501 -34.42 10.93 -18.17
C VAL A 501 -34.25 12.31 -17.54
N SER A 502 -33.53 12.37 -16.41
CA SER A 502 -33.30 13.59 -15.63
C SER A 502 -32.23 13.34 -14.58
N TYR A 503 -31.51 14.40 -14.18
CA TYR A 503 -30.71 14.40 -12.96
C TYR A 503 -30.92 15.68 -12.17
N GLU A 504 -30.84 15.60 -10.85
CA GLU A 504 -31.11 16.70 -9.93
C GLU A 504 -30.33 16.54 -8.61
N PRO A 505 -30.04 17.62 -7.86
CA PRO A 505 -29.40 17.51 -6.55
C PRO A 505 -30.35 16.86 -5.54
N ALA A 506 -29.92 15.76 -4.94
CA ALA A 506 -30.61 15.11 -3.82
C ALA A 506 -30.21 15.72 -2.47
N ALA A 507 -28.94 16.09 -2.33
CA ALA A 507 -28.44 16.85 -1.19
C ALA A 507 -27.42 17.88 -1.66
N ALA A 508 -27.69 19.15 -1.34
CA ALA A 508 -26.77 20.24 -1.61
C ALA A 508 -26.75 21.21 -0.42
N SER A 509 -25.57 21.70 -0.08
CA SER A 509 -25.36 22.68 0.99
C SER A 509 -24.35 23.72 0.55
N PRO A 510 -24.50 25.01 0.90
CA PRO A 510 -23.49 26.02 0.57
C PRO A 510 -22.26 25.97 1.50
N SER A 511 -22.30 25.22 2.61
CA SER A 511 -21.27 25.28 3.66
C SER A 511 -20.76 23.92 4.13
N ASN A 512 -21.29 22.83 3.58
CA ASN A 512 -20.94 21.47 3.99
C ASN A 512 -20.49 20.70 2.76
N TYR A 513 -19.78 19.59 2.97
CA TYR A 513 -19.45 18.66 1.89
C TYR A 513 -20.28 17.40 2.02
N GLU A 514 -21.08 17.10 1.00
CA GLU A 514 -21.86 15.88 0.90
C GLU A 514 -21.10 14.82 0.09
N LEU A 515 -20.73 13.71 0.73
CA LEU A 515 -19.76 12.74 0.24
C LEU A 515 -20.30 11.30 0.32
N GLN A 516 -19.70 10.38 -0.44
CA GLN A 516 -19.90 8.93 -0.36
C GLN A 516 -21.39 8.47 -0.37
N PRO A 517 -22.13 8.69 -1.46
CA PRO A 517 -23.53 8.31 -1.53
C PRO A 517 -23.73 6.79 -1.62
N SER A 518 -24.72 6.27 -0.91
CA SER A 518 -25.28 4.92 -1.05
C SER A 518 -26.78 5.02 -1.32
N ILE A 519 -27.18 4.82 -2.58
CA ILE A 519 -28.58 4.93 -3.01
C ILE A 519 -29.33 3.60 -2.85
N TYR A 520 -30.58 3.68 -2.45
CA TYR A 520 -31.49 2.55 -2.29
C TYR A 520 -32.94 2.97 -2.58
N THR A 521 -33.81 1.98 -2.80
CA THR A 521 -35.21 2.23 -3.20
C THR A 521 -36.16 1.94 -2.04
N LEU A 522 -36.93 2.96 -1.63
CA LEU A 522 -37.96 2.86 -0.61
C LEU A 522 -39.15 1.99 -1.06
N PRO A 523 -40.04 1.52 -0.16
CA PRO A 523 -41.22 0.75 -0.56
C PRO A 523 -42.19 1.51 -1.48
N SER A 524 -42.11 2.84 -1.52
CA SER A 524 -42.84 3.68 -2.49
C SER A 524 -42.34 3.54 -3.93
N GLY A 525 -41.13 3.00 -4.15
CA GLY A 525 -40.44 2.98 -5.43
C GLY A 525 -39.60 4.23 -5.73
N GLU A 526 -39.64 5.22 -4.84
CA GLU A 526 -38.82 6.43 -4.91
C GLU A 526 -37.42 6.21 -4.32
N PRO A 527 -36.40 6.95 -4.79
CA PRO A 527 -35.04 6.80 -4.31
C PRO A 527 -34.82 7.48 -2.95
N ALA A 528 -33.91 6.92 -2.18
CA ALA A 528 -33.28 7.52 -1.02
C ALA A 528 -31.77 7.28 -1.06
N VAL A 529 -30.99 8.19 -0.48
CA VAL A 529 -29.53 8.15 -0.47
C VAL A 529 -29.06 8.34 0.96
N ALA A 530 -28.30 7.38 1.49
CA ALA A 530 -27.50 7.59 2.69
C ALA A 530 -26.17 8.20 2.28
N TYR A 531 -25.71 9.25 2.97
CA TYR A 531 -24.49 9.97 2.59
C TYR A 531 -23.79 10.54 3.83
N LEU A 532 -22.50 10.80 3.68
CA LEU A 532 -21.71 11.52 4.66
C LEU A 532 -21.90 13.02 4.46
N ARG A 533 -22.16 13.75 5.54
CA ARG A 533 -22.05 15.21 5.57
C ARG A 533 -20.86 15.61 6.40
N TRP A 534 -19.86 16.22 5.77
CA TRP A 534 -18.74 16.81 6.47
C TRP A 534 -19.11 18.21 6.94
N HIS A 535 -19.14 18.41 8.27
CA HIS A 535 -19.49 19.67 8.89
C HIS A 535 -18.69 19.87 10.19
N ASN A 536 -18.17 21.07 10.43
CA ASN A 536 -17.40 21.41 11.65
C ASN A 536 -16.28 20.41 12.00
N GLY A 537 -15.58 19.90 10.98
CA GLY A 537 -14.40 19.05 11.15
C GLY A 537 -14.69 17.60 11.50
N HIS A 538 -15.93 17.12 11.36
CA HIS A 538 -16.28 15.70 11.48
C HIS A 538 -17.33 15.27 10.47
N GLY A 539 -17.40 13.96 10.20
CA GLY A 539 -18.38 13.33 9.31
C GLY A 539 -19.65 12.87 10.02
N GLU A 540 -20.80 13.51 9.74
CA GLU A 540 -22.12 13.07 10.18
C GLU A 540 -22.80 12.16 9.13
N LEU A 541 -23.69 11.27 9.57
CA LEU A 541 -24.46 10.40 8.67
C LEU A 541 -25.86 10.95 8.44
N TRP A 542 -26.23 11.13 7.17
CA TRP A 542 -27.51 11.70 6.75
C TRP A 542 -28.22 10.84 5.71
N ILE A 543 -29.54 11.02 5.59
CA ILE A 543 -30.36 10.44 4.53
C ILE A 543 -31.09 11.55 3.79
N ALA A 544 -31.01 11.52 2.46
CA ALA A 544 -31.86 12.29 1.55
C ALA A 544 -32.87 11.35 0.92
N TYR A 545 -34.17 11.67 0.95
CA TYR A 545 -35.20 10.83 0.35
C TYR A 545 -36.23 11.67 -0.42
N LYS A 546 -36.76 11.10 -1.49
CA LYS A 546 -37.64 11.79 -2.41
C LYS A 546 -39.12 11.66 -2.00
N VAL A 547 -39.81 12.80 -1.92
CA VAL A 547 -41.26 12.89 -1.65
C VAL A 547 -41.91 13.81 -2.68
N GLY A 548 -42.61 13.22 -3.66
CA GLY A 548 -43.13 13.96 -4.80
C GLY A 548 -41.99 14.55 -5.63
N SER A 549 -41.98 15.87 -5.80
CA SER A 549 -40.93 16.59 -6.53
C SER A 549 -39.82 17.15 -5.64
N ASN A 550 -39.85 16.88 -4.32
CA ASN A 550 -38.91 17.45 -3.37
C ASN A 550 -38.02 16.37 -2.74
N TRP A 551 -36.78 16.75 -2.44
CA TRP A 551 -35.86 15.97 -1.61
C TRP A 551 -35.93 16.48 -0.17
N LEU A 552 -36.13 15.56 0.78
CA LEU A 552 -36.08 15.84 2.21
C LEU A 552 -34.81 15.21 2.79
N GLN A 553 -34.17 15.89 3.75
CA GLN A 553 -32.95 15.43 4.39
C GLN A 553 -33.16 15.26 5.89
N VAL A 554 -32.67 14.15 6.46
CA VAL A 554 -32.73 13.87 7.89
C VAL A 554 -31.37 13.38 8.40
N PRO A 555 -30.92 13.85 9.58
CA PRO A 555 -29.74 13.29 10.22
C PRO A 555 -30.05 11.90 10.77
N VAL A 556 -29.09 10.98 10.68
CA VAL A 556 -29.16 9.63 11.23
C VAL A 556 -28.24 9.49 12.43
N VAL A 557 -26.99 9.89 12.28
CA VAL A 557 -25.97 9.86 13.35
C VAL A 557 -25.27 11.21 13.41
N GLN A 558 -25.34 11.83 14.58
CA GLN A 558 -24.67 13.09 14.90
C GLN A 558 -23.91 12.89 16.21
N ASN A 559 -22.62 12.63 16.09
CA ASN A 559 -21.71 12.40 17.21
C ASN A 559 -20.34 12.99 16.88
N ASP A 560 -19.46 13.06 17.88
CA ASP A 560 -18.10 13.62 17.71
C ASP A 560 -17.11 12.63 17.04
N ALA A 561 -17.61 11.68 16.23
CA ALA A 561 -16.80 10.71 15.50
C ALA A 561 -16.96 10.91 13.98
N ASP A 562 -15.99 10.43 13.21
CA ASP A 562 -16.04 10.48 11.75
C ASP A 562 -16.78 9.25 11.23
N ASN A 563 -18.02 9.44 10.81
CA ASN A 563 -18.90 8.37 10.31
C ASN A 563 -18.77 8.27 8.79
N VAL A 564 -18.08 7.24 8.28
CA VAL A 564 -17.69 7.08 6.86
C VAL A 564 -18.19 5.79 6.22
N SER A 565 -18.14 5.74 4.90
CA SER A 565 -18.43 4.56 4.05
C SER A 565 -19.82 3.93 4.29
N PRO A 566 -20.91 4.70 4.20
CA PRO A 566 -22.25 4.16 4.41
C PRO A 566 -22.63 3.16 3.31
N GLN A 567 -23.25 2.04 3.71
CA GLN A 567 -23.87 1.08 2.80
C GLN A 567 -25.26 0.72 3.31
N VAL A 568 -26.28 0.84 2.45
CA VAL A 568 -27.64 0.40 2.75
C VAL A 568 -27.95 -0.92 2.07
N VAL A 569 -28.39 -1.91 2.86
CA VAL A 569 -28.84 -3.22 2.38
C VAL A 569 -30.34 -3.36 2.64
N LYS A 570 -31.11 -3.61 1.59
CA LYS A 570 -32.55 -3.85 1.70
C LYS A 570 -32.80 -5.29 2.13
N ILE A 571 -33.39 -5.46 3.31
CA ILE A 571 -33.68 -6.78 3.90
C ILE A 571 -35.09 -7.24 3.54
N SER A 572 -36.05 -6.32 3.55
CA SER A 572 -37.41 -6.55 3.09
C SER A 572 -38.01 -5.22 2.61
N PRO A 573 -39.23 -5.19 2.04
CA PRO A 573 -39.84 -3.94 1.59
C PRO A 573 -39.86 -2.82 2.65
N SER A 574 -39.93 -3.16 3.94
CA SER A 574 -40.00 -2.23 5.06
C SER A 574 -38.87 -2.38 6.08
N ARG A 575 -37.77 -3.07 5.73
CA ARG A 575 -36.66 -3.34 6.65
C ARG A 575 -35.35 -3.14 5.91
N TYR A 576 -34.50 -2.27 6.45
CA TYR A 576 -33.22 -1.89 5.87
C TYR A 576 -32.13 -1.95 6.92
N PHE A 577 -30.95 -2.39 6.53
CA PHE A 577 -29.74 -2.25 7.32
C PHE A 577 -28.90 -1.13 6.74
N LEU A 578 -28.38 -0.27 7.61
CA LEU A 578 -27.44 0.78 7.26
C LEU A 578 -26.14 0.50 8.03
N ILE A 579 -25.08 0.20 7.30
CA ILE A 579 -23.76 -0.10 7.82
C ILE A 579 -22.87 1.11 7.56
N TYR A 580 -22.07 1.50 8.54
CA TYR A 580 -21.05 2.54 8.37
C TYR A 580 -19.85 2.27 9.27
N THR A 581 -18.73 2.91 8.98
CA THR A 581 -17.52 2.86 9.82
C THR A 581 -17.46 4.13 10.68
N GLU A 582 -17.43 3.97 11.99
CA GLU A 582 -17.22 5.05 12.96
C GLU A 582 -15.73 5.13 13.29
N LEU A 583 -15.07 6.22 12.90
CA LEU A 583 -13.67 6.47 13.19
C LEU A 583 -13.54 7.43 14.37
N ARG A 584 -12.77 7.01 15.36
CA ARG A 584 -12.36 7.80 16.54
C ARG A 584 -10.83 7.82 16.61
N PRO A 585 -10.24 8.80 17.31
CA PRO A 585 -8.78 8.91 17.41
C PRO A 585 -8.07 7.64 17.92
N ASP A 586 -8.76 6.82 18.72
CA ASP A 586 -8.23 5.62 19.37
C ASP A 586 -8.80 4.30 18.84
N ARG A 587 -9.84 4.34 17.99
CA ARG A 587 -10.50 3.12 17.49
C ARG A 587 -11.31 3.34 16.22
N SER A 588 -11.45 2.28 15.43
CA SER A 588 -12.45 2.13 14.38
C SER A 588 -13.51 1.10 14.80
N ASP A 589 -14.79 1.42 14.57
CA ASP A 589 -15.89 0.49 14.79
C ASP A 589 -16.73 0.36 13.50
N VAL A 590 -17.18 -0.84 13.15
CA VAL A 590 -18.25 -1.04 12.16
C VAL A 590 -19.58 -1.12 12.89
N VAL A 591 -20.51 -0.23 12.54
CA VAL A 591 -21.81 -0.10 13.18
C VAL A 591 -22.91 -0.51 12.21
N VAL A 592 -23.83 -1.35 12.69
CA VAL A 592 -24.99 -1.82 11.93
C VAL A 592 -26.23 -1.21 12.56
N LEU A 593 -26.95 -0.40 11.78
CA LEU A 593 -28.24 0.15 12.14
C LEU A 593 -29.35 -0.61 11.41
N GLU A 594 -30.50 -0.75 12.05
CA GLU A 594 -31.71 -1.34 11.48
C GLU A 594 -32.83 -0.29 11.46
N GLY A 595 -33.58 -0.23 10.35
CA GLY A 595 -34.58 0.80 10.14
C GLY A 595 -35.65 0.50 9.11
N ASP A 596 -36.57 1.46 8.96
CA ASP A 596 -37.68 1.44 7.98
C ASP A 596 -37.29 2.03 6.61
N GLY A 597 -36.01 2.40 6.45
CA GLY A 597 -35.47 3.06 5.27
C GLY A 597 -35.32 4.57 5.41
N VAL A 598 -35.80 5.18 6.50
CA VAL A 598 -35.53 6.59 6.81
C VAL A 598 -35.10 6.75 8.27
N ASN A 599 -35.76 6.04 9.17
CA ASN A 599 -35.44 6.01 10.60
C ASN A 599 -34.67 4.74 10.92
N PHE A 600 -33.48 4.90 11.48
CA PHE A 600 -32.57 3.81 11.82
C PHE A 600 -32.22 3.83 13.31
N THR A 601 -32.00 2.65 13.88
CA THR A 601 -31.57 2.45 15.27
C THR A 601 -30.41 1.47 15.33
N GLU A 602 -29.46 1.69 16.25
CA GLU A 602 -28.29 0.81 16.37
C GLU A 602 -28.73 -0.61 16.76
N LEU A 603 -28.39 -1.57 15.90
CA LEU A 603 -28.62 -2.99 16.12
C LEU A 603 -27.38 -3.63 16.75
N SER A 604 -26.19 -3.34 16.23
CA SER A 604 -24.93 -3.96 16.66
C SER A 604 -23.71 -3.11 16.30
N ARG A 605 -22.62 -3.33 17.05
CA ARG A 605 -21.33 -2.67 16.88
C ARG A 605 -20.19 -3.66 17.01
N PHE A 606 -19.24 -3.58 16.09
CA PHE A 606 -18.02 -4.38 16.07
C PHE A 606 -16.83 -3.46 16.23
N SER A 607 -16.00 -3.70 17.25
CA SER A 607 -14.88 -2.81 17.58
C SER A 607 -13.53 -3.29 17.07
N GLY A 608 -12.68 -2.32 16.73
CA GLY A 608 -11.36 -2.54 16.15
C GLY A 608 -11.42 -3.08 14.72
N VAL A 609 -12.44 -2.65 13.96
CA VAL A 609 -12.68 -3.10 12.59
C VAL A 609 -13.15 -1.94 11.71
N SER A 610 -12.90 -2.02 10.41
CA SER A 610 -13.23 -0.99 9.41
C SER A 610 -13.75 -1.61 8.11
N ASP A 611 -14.22 -0.75 7.20
CA ASP A 611 -14.67 -1.12 5.84
C ASP A 611 -15.74 -2.23 5.83
N GLY A 612 -16.77 -2.06 6.66
CA GLY A 612 -17.90 -2.98 6.71
C GLY A 612 -18.63 -3.06 5.37
N LYS A 613 -18.89 -4.28 4.89
CA LYS A 613 -19.78 -4.56 3.75
C LYS A 613 -20.74 -5.69 4.09
N ALA A 614 -21.99 -5.56 3.69
CA ALA A 614 -23.00 -6.57 3.95
C ALA A 614 -23.81 -6.94 2.72
N ALA A 615 -24.26 -8.19 2.69
CA ALA A 615 -25.21 -8.71 1.71
C ALA A 615 -26.17 -9.69 2.38
N MET A 616 -27.39 -9.78 1.86
CA MET A 616 -28.39 -10.75 2.31
C MET A 616 -28.46 -11.90 1.30
N ASP A 617 -28.42 -13.13 1.81
CA ASP A 617 -28.62 -14.35 1.01
C ASP A 617 -30.11 -14.68 0.81
N ASP A 618 -30.42 -15.65 -0.05
CA ASP A 618 -31.82 -16.00 -0.38
C ASP A 618 -32.57 -16.61 0.82
N SER A 619 -31.84 -17.09 1.83
CA SER A 619 -32.42 -17.60 3.08
C SER A 619 -32.84 -16.48 4.04
N GLY A 620 -32.46 -15.23 3.75
CA GLY A 620 -32.66 -14.08 4.61
C GLY A 620 -31.60 -13.92 5.70
N THR A 621 -30.48 -14.65 5.59
CA THR A 621 -29.31 -14.48 6.45
C THR A 621 -28.47 -13.33 5.92
N ILE A 622 -28.06 -12.43 6.81
CA ILE A 622 -27.27 -11.26 6.44
C ILE A 622 -25.82 -11.54 6.81
N TRP A 623 -24.97 -11.51 5.79
CA TRP A 623 -23.54 -11.67 5.91
C TRP A 623 -22.90 -10.30 6.03
N LEU A 624 -21.99 -10.15 6.98
CA LEU A 624 -21.21 -8.95 7.22
C LEU A 624 -19.74 -9.32 7.16
N VAL A 625 -19.00 -8.62 6.32
CA VAL A 625 -17.54 -8.67 6.25
C VAL A 625 -16.95 -7.34 6.68
N PHE A 626 -15.79 -7.39 7.33
CA PHE A 626 -15.06 -6.20 7.76
C PHE A 626 -13.56 -6.51 7.89
N LYS A 627 -12.76 -5.46 7.86
CA LYS A 627 -11.30 -5.54 7.99
C LYS A 627 -10.87 -5.32 9.43
N ARG A 628 -9.95 -6.14 9.93
CA ARG A 628 -9.18 -5.92 11.16
C ARG A 628 -7.72 -5.75 10.78
N GLY A 629 -7.25 -4.51 10.66
CA GLY A 629 -6.00 -4.24 9.96
C GLY A 629 -6.13 -4.65 8.49
N ASN A 630 -5.27 -5.55 8.03
CA ASN A 630 -5.33 -6.11 6.67
C ASN A 630 -5.99 -7.51 6.61
N THR A 631 -6.50 -8.04 7.72
CA THR A 631 -7.22 -9.33 7.72
C THR A 631 -8.72 -9.09 7.49
N LEU A 632 -9.28 -9.80 6.52
CA LEU A 632 -10.70 -9.84 6.24
C LEU A 632 -11.39 -10.90 7.11
N GLN A 633 -12.39 -10.46 7.86
CA GLN A 633 -13.18 -11.31 8.74
C GLN A 633 -14.66 -11.26 8.34
N ALA A 634 -15.38 -12.33 8.63
CA ALA A 634 -16.80 -12.44 8.34
C ALA A 634 -17.60 -12.88 9.59
N THR A 635 -18.86 -12.48 9.60
CA THR A 635 -19.88 -12.93 10.53
C THR A 635 -21.24 -12.88 9.84
N PHE A 636 -22.23 -13.60 10.36
CA PHE A 636 -23.58 -13.56 9.81
C PHE A 636 -24.62 -13.50 10.92
N ILE A 637 -25.77 -12.92 10.62
CA ILE A 637 -26.90 -12.84 11.54
C ILE A 637 -28.08 -13.66 11.02
N TRP A 638 -28.58 -14.56 11.86
CA TRP A 638 -29.80 -15.33 11.61
C TRP A 638 -30.79 -15.15 12.75
N GLY A 639 -32.04 -14.81 12.42
CA GLY A 639 -33.11 -14.52 13.38
C GLY A 639 -32.91 -13.19 14.11
N ASN A 640 -31.87 -13.10 14.96
CA ASN A 640 -31.35 -11.90 15.65
C ASN A 640 -30.01 -12.18 16.37
N VAL A 641 -29.31 -13.27 16.04
CA VAL A 641 -28.07 -13.68 16.72
C VAL A 641 -26.94 -13.68 15.72
N TRP A 642 -25.88 -12.93 16.03
CA TRP A 642 -24.64 -12.96 15.28
C TRP A 642 -23.89 -14.27 15.54
N SER A 643 -23.33 -14.83 14.48
CA SER A 643 -22.40 -15.95 14.54
C SER A 643 -21.09 -15.54 15.23
N ARG A 644 -20.23 -16.52 15.50
CA ARG A 644 -18.82 -16.21 15.80
C ARG A 644 -18.17 -15.58 14.56
N ILE A 645 -17.27 -14.63 14.79
CA ILE A 645 -16.40 -14.07 13.76
C ILE A 645 -15.37 -15.13 13.34
N PHE A 646 -15.17 -15.27 12.04
CA PHE A 646 -14.18 -16.17 11.44
C PHE A 646 -13.36 -15.42 10.39
N ASP A 647 -12.14 -15.89 10.15
CA ASP A 647 -11.21 -15.29 9.20
C ASP A 647 -11.50 -15.78 7.77
N VAL A 648 -11.41 -14.88 6.80
CA VAL A 648 -11.66 -15.15 5.38
C VAL A 648 -10.36 -15.12 4.59
N ALA A 649 -9.60 -14.03 4.70
CA ALA A 649 -8.37 -13.82 3.97
C ALA A 649 -7.48 -12.83 4.72
N ASP A 650 -6.17 -12.91 4.50
CA ASP A 650 -5.19 -11.93 4.97
C ASP A 650 -4.75 -11.03 3.81
N SER A 651 -4.09 -9.91 4.14
CA SER A 651 -3.52 -8.99 3.14
C SER A 651 -4.55 -8.41 2.17
N VAL A 652 -5.71 -7.99 2.68
CA VAL A 652 -6.84 -7.48 1.89
C VAL A 652 -6.80 -5.95 1.75
N ILE A 653 -6.85 -5.46 0.52
CA ILE A 653 -6.96 -4.03 0.21
C ILE A 653 -8.43 -3.61 0.16
N SER A 654 -9.21 -4.22 -0.73
CA SER A 654 -10.61 -3.87 -1.01
C SER A 654 -11.51 -5.10 -0.99
N VAL A 655 -12.80 -4.92 -0.67
CA VAL A 655 -13.75 -6.02 -0.53
C VAL A 655 -15.12 -5.69 -1.13
N SER A 656 -15.75 -6.69 -1.74
CA SER A 656 -17.16 -6.67 -2.15
C SER A 656 -17.83 -7.99 -1.80
N ILE A 657 -19.15 -7.96 -1.59
CA ILE A 657 -19.94 -9.12 -1.16
C ILE A 657 -21.32 -9.12 -1.83
N VAL A 658 -21.78 -10.31 -2.23
CA VAL A 658 -23.15 -10.53 -2.74
C VAL A 658 -23.76 -11.80 -2.12
N GLY A 659 -25.06 -11.81 -1.90
CA GLY A 659 -25.78 -12.99 -1.40
C GLY A 659 -25.98 -14.06 -2.46
N LEU A 660 -25.91 -15.32 -2.05
CA LEU A 660 -26.17 -16.51 -2.87
C LEU A 660 -27.43 -17.25 -2.38
N GLU A 661 -27.78 -18.37 -3.01
CA GLU A 661 -28.89 -19.21 -2.54
C GLU A 661 -28.64 -19.80 -1.13
N ASN A 662 -27.38 -20.15 -0.84
CA ASN A 662 -26.94 -20.68 0.46
C ASN A 662 -25.55 -20.13 0.78
N GLY A 663 -25.51 -18.98 1.47
CA GLY A 663 -24.29 -18.26 1.82
C GLY A 663 -24.10 -16.96 1.04
N ALA A 664 -22.88 -16.44 1.02
CA ALA A 664 -22.52 -15.24 0.25
C ALA A 664 -21.23 -15.46 -0.55
N ALA A 665 -21.07 -14.79 -1.67
CA ALA A 665 -19.80 -14.70 -2.37
C ALA A 665 -19.09 -13.42 -1.91
N VAL A 666 -17.83 -13.54 -1.52
CA VAL A 666 -16.96 -12.41 -1.15
C VAL A 666 -15.81 -12.34 -2.14
N THR A 667 -15.54 -11.15 -2.65
CA THR A 667 -14.37 -10.87 -3.48
C THR A 667 -13.46 -9.89 -2.79
N TRP A 668 -12.16 -10.09 -2.93
CA TRP A 668 -11.17 -9.18 -2.39
C TRP A 668 -9.98 -9.05 -3.34
N SER A 669 -9.30 -7.91 -3.26
CA SER A 669 -7.97 -7.75 -3.85
C SER A 669 -6.90 -7.96 -2.79
N SER A 670 -5.88 -8.76 -3.12
CA SER A 670 -4.70 -8.96 -2.28
C SER A 670 -3.74 -7.77 -2.33
N LEU A 671 -2.75 -7.74 -1.45
CA LEU A 671 -1.60 -6.82 -1.52
C LEU A 671 -0.73 -7.03 -2.77
N ASP A 672 -0.86 -8.17 -3.43
CA ASP A 672 -0.17 -8.49 -4.68
C ASP A 672 -0.96 -8.04 -5.91
N HIS A 673 -2.08 -7.32 -5.70
CA HIS A 673 -3.00 -6.87 -6.75
C HIS A 673 -3.61 -8.02 -7.56
N ASP A 674 -3.86 -9.16 -6.92
CA ASP A 674 -4.66 -10.23 -7.50
C ASP A 674 -6.10 -10.16 -6.97
N VAL A 675 -7.08 -10.49 -7.80
CA VAL A 675 -8.49 -10.57 -7.41
C VAL A 675 -8.86 -12.02 -7.12
N PHE A 676 -9.40 -12.23 -5.93
CA PHE A 676 -9.92 -13.53 -5.49
C PHE A 676 -11.42 -13.47 -5.25
N VAL A 677 -12.05 -14.63 -5.33
CA VAL A 677 -13.42 -14.88 -4.90
C VAL A 677 -13.44 -16.08 -3.96
N GLY A 678 -14.28 -16.02 -2.94
CA GLY A 678 -14.54 -17.14 -2.03
C GLY A 678 -16.01 -17.22 -1.66
N ARG A 679 -16.45 -18.42 -1.29
CA ARG A 679 -17.81 -18.69 -0.83
C ARG A 679 -17.86 -18.69 0.70
N LEU A 680 -18.63 -17.78 1.28
CA LEU A 680 -18.93 -17.77 2.71
C LEU A 680 -20.04 -18.78 3.02
N VAL A 681 -19.74 -19.73 3.90
CA VAL A 681 -20.68 -20.71 4.47
C VAL A 681 -20.54 -20.73 5.99
N GLU A 682 -21.42 -21.44 6.72
CA GLU A 682 -21.57 -21.31 8.18
C GLU A 682 -20.26 -21.50 9.00
N GLY A 683 -19.53 -20.41 9.20
CA GLY A 683 -18.35 -20.33 10.07
C GLY A 683 -16.99 -20.45 9.37
N HIS A 684 -16.94 -20.54 8.04
CA HIS A 684 -15.69 -20.56 7.26
C HIS A 684 -15.90 -20.11 5.81
N VAL A 685 -14.79 -19.90 5.09
CA VAL A 685 -14.78 -19.65 3.64
C VAL A 685 -14.40 -20.94 2.91
N ASP A 686 -15.17 -21.27 1.87
CA ASP A 686 -14.96 -22.40 0.97
C ASP A 686 -14.67 -21.90 -0.46
N ASP A 687 -14.15 -22.81 -1.30
CA ASP A 687 -14.00 -22.61 -2.75
C ASP A 687 -13.35 -21.27 -3.12
N VAL A 688 -12.19 -21.00 -2.52
CA VAL A 688 -11.40 -19.81 -2.84
C VAL A 688 -10.72 -20.01 -4.18
N GLN A 689 -11.02 -19.13 -5.13
CA GLN A 689 -10.52 -19.17 -6.50
C GLN A 689 -9.90 -17.82 -6.87
N PRO A 690 -8.75 -17.79 -7.57
CA PRO A 690 -8.29 -16.57 -8.24
C PRO A 690 -9.19 -16.29 -9.44
N VAL A 691 -9.60 -15.03 -9.56
CA VAL A 691 -10.44 -14.50 -10.66
C VAL A 691 -9.56 -13.88 -11.72
N ALA A 692 -8.57 -13.09 -11.29
CA ALA A 692 -7.54 -12.52 -12.11
C ALA A 692 -6.25 -12.50 -11.27
N ALA A 693 -5.20 -13.12 -11.79
CA ALA A 693 -3.91 -13.18 -11.13
C ALA A 693 -2.78 -13.26 -12.17
N GLY A 694 -1.71 -12.50 -11.94
CA GLY A 694 -0.42 -12.67 -12.60
C GLY A 694 -0.25 -12.10 -14.02
N ASN A 695 -1.19 -11.30 -14.54
CA ASN A 695 -1.05 -10.69 -15.89
C ASN A 695 -1.03 -9.15 -15.90
N ALA A 696 -1.60 -8.50 -14.88
CA ALA A 696 -1.61 -7.05 -14.68
C ALA A 696 -1.87 -6.75 -13.18
N ASN A 697 -1.96 -5.49 -12.75
CA ASN A 697 -2.43 -5.16 -11.41
C ASN A 697 -3.97 -5.14 -11.43
N GLU A 698 -4.61 -5.97 -10.62
CA GLU A 698 -6.06 -6.07 -10.49
C GLU A 698 -6.57 -5.64 -9.11
N ILE A 699 -7.43 -4.61 -9.07
CA ILE A 699 -7.91 -4.02 -7.81
C ILE A 699 -9.40 -3.69 -7.84
N ASN A 700 -9.94 -3.36 -6.66
CA ASN A 700 -11.32 -2.92 -6.45
C ASN A 700 -12.36 -3.86 -7.07
N PRO A 701 -12.38 -5.16 -6.73
CA PRO A 701 -13.35 -6.07 -7.31
C PRO A 701 -14.76 -5.76 -6.80
N PHE A 702 -15.73 -5.85 -7.69
CA PHE A 702 -17.14 -5.70 -7.42
C PHE A 702 -17.88 -6.93 -7.92
N VAL A 703 -18.49 -7.70 -7.00
CA VAL A 703 -19.18 -8.95 -7.32
C VAL A 703 -20.68 -8.74 -7.48
N MET A 704 -21.23 -9.37 -8.51
CA MET A 704 -22.65 -9.40 -8.86
C MET A 704 -23.08 -10.84 -9.08
N ARG A 705 -24.35 -11.15 -8.79
CA ARG A 705 -24.95 -12.47 -9.03
C ARG A 705 -25.87 -12.46 -10.25
N ILE A 706 -25.57 -13.28 -11.24
CA ILE A 706 -26.39 -13.46 -12.46
C ILE A 706 -26.95 -14.89 -12.45
N GLY A 707 -28.19 -15.05 -11.99
CA GLY A 707 -28.77 -16.38 -11.79
C GLY A 707 -27.94 -17.23 -10.81
N ASP A 708 -27.41 -18.35 -11.29
CA ASP A 708 -26.54 -19.26 -10.53
C ASP A 708 -25.04 -18.96 -10.73
N SER A 709 -24.70 -17.95 -11.53
CA SER A 709 -23.32 -17.54 -11.84
C SER A 709 -22.98 -16.20 -11.18
N LEU A 710 -21.69 -15.87 -11.20
CA LEU A 710 -21.15 -14.61 -10.72
C LEU A 710 -20.56 -13.82 -11.88
N ALA A 711 -20.73 -12.50 -11.80
CA ALA A 711 -20.01 -11.52 -12.59
C ALA A 711 -19.17 -10.67 -11.65
N ILE A 712 -17.87 -10.64 -11.87
CA ILE A 712 -16.92 -9.89 -11.06
C ILE A 712 -16.31 -8.86 -11.97
N THR A 713 -16.56 -7.58 -11.67
CA THR A 713 -15.85 -6.49 -12.34
C THR A 713 -14.68 -6.03 -11.50
N PHE A 714 -13.56 -5.72 -12.12
CA PHE A 714 -12.37 -5.25 -11.43
C PHE A 714 -11.63 -4.25 -12.32
N LEU A 715 -10.79 -3.43 -11.72
CA LEU A 715 -9.90 -2.55 -12.47
C LEU A 715 -8.64 -3.33 -12.80
N SER A 716 -8.22 -3.28 -14.07
CA SER A 716 -6.94 -3.84 -14.50
C SER A 716 -6.18 -2.79 -15.29
N ASP A 717 -4.87 -2.70 -15.07
CA ASP A 717 -3.97 -1.82 -15.82
C ASP A 717 -3.31 -2.52 -17.03
N GLN A 718 -3.87 -3.66 -17.49
CA GLN A 718 -3.34 -4.46 -18.58
C GLN A 718 -3.04 -3.66 -19.87
N PHE A 719 -3.73 -2.53 -20.10
CA PHE A 719 -3.54 -1.66 -21.26
C PHE A 719 -2.81 -0.34 -20.96
N GLY A 720 -2.13 -0.23 -19.82
CA GLY A 720 -1.36 0.96 -19.44
C GLY A 720 -2.20 2.10 -18.83
N HIS A 721 -3.48 1.85 -18.57
CA HIS A 721 -4.42 2.72 -17.86
C HIS A 721 -5.42 1.81 -17.12
N TRP A 722 -6.05 2.30 -16.04
CA TRP A 722 -7.08 1.53 -15.35
C TRP A 722 -8.30 1.40 -16.22
N ASP A 723 -8.60 0.18 -16.65
CA ASP A 723 -9.80 -0.16 -17.40
C ASP A 723 -10.66 -1.12 -16.59
N ILE A 724 -11.96 -1.13 -16.89
CA ILE A 724 -12.88 -2.06 -16.24
C ILE A 724 -12.89 -3.38 -17.00
N PHE A 725 -12.48 -4.43 -16.30
CA PHE A 725 -12.58 -5.81 -16.75
C PHE A 725 -13.76 -6.49 -16.08
N MET A 726 -14.28 -7.51 -16.74
CA MET A 726 -15.33 -8.36 -16.22
C MET A 726 -14.94 -9.81 -16.43
N ALA A 727 -14.95 -10.58 -15.34
CA ALA A 727 -14.87 -12.02 -15.36
C ALA A 727 -16.23 -12.62 -15.00
N THR A 728 -16.62 -13.66 -15.72
CA THR A 728 -17.80 -14.47 -15.39
C THR A 728 -17.37 -15.88 -15.07
N GLY A 729 -18.05 -16.49 -14.11
CA GLY A 729 -17.75 -17.81 -13.60
C GLY A 729 -18.77 -18.25 -12.57
N ALA A 730 -18.55 -19.43 -11.99
CA ALA A 730 -19.40 -19.95 -10.94
C ALA A 730 -18.52 -20.58 -9.86
N LEU A 731 -18.93 -20.41 -8.61
CA LEU A 731 -18.34 -21.15 -7.50
C LEU A 731 -18.91 -22.57 -7.51
N ALA A 732 -18.05 -23.57 -7.32
CA ALA A 732 -18.44 -24.95 -7.23
C ALA A 732 -19.47 -25.13 -6.11
N VAL A 733 -20.62 -25.68 -6.47
CA VAL A 733 -21.55 -26.21 -5.47
C VAL A 733 -20.90 -27.50 -4.99
N SER A 734 -20.37 -27.53 -3.75
CA SER A 734 -19.83 -28.76 -3.21
C SER A 734 -20.90 -29.87 -3.30
N GLU A 735 -20.59 -30.97 -3.99
CA GLU A 735 -21.38 -32.21 -3.95
C GLU A 735 -21.37 -32.87 -2.57
N ASP A 736 -20.70 -32.26 -1.58
CA ASP A 736 -21.08 -32.44 -0.18
C ASP A 736 -22.51 -31.93 -0.03
N THR A 737 -23.43 -32.86 -0.29
CA THR A 737 -24.79 -32.90 0.18
C THR A 737 -24.86 -32.11 1.46
N HIS A 738 -25.74 -31.12 1.50
CA HIS A 738 -26.38 -30.65 2.71
C HIS A 738 -26.03 -31.50 3.94
N ILE A 739 -25.00 -31.10 4.69
CA ILE A 739 -25.23 -31.03 6.12
C ILE A 739 -25.88 -29.66 6.31
N ARG A 740 -27.13 -29.54 5.85
CA ARG A 740 -28.09 -28.91 6.74
C ARG A 740 -27.89 -29.65 8.07
N PRO A 741 -27.69 -28.99 9.20
CA PRO A 741 -27.72 -29.67 10.47
C PRO A 741 -29.17 -30.14 10.73
N GLU A 742 -29.63 -31.16 10.01
CA GLU A 742 -30.87 -31.89 10.25
C GLU A 742 -30.66 -33.11 11.17
N ASP A 743 -29.43 -33.47 11.56
CA ASP A 743 -29.19 -34.72 12.32
C ASP A 743 -28.61 -34.55 13.74
N GLU A 744 -28.62 -33.34 14.31
CA GLU A 744 -28.61 -33.21 15.76
C GLU A 744 -29.87 -32.48 16.25
N ASP A 745 -30.94 -33.26 16.38
CA ASP A 745 -32.11 -32.87 17.19
C ASP A 745 -31.68 -32.39 18.58
N ILE A 746 -30.50 -32.81 19.06
CA ILE A 746 -30.00 -32.56 20.41
C ILE A 746 -28.74 -31.67 20.38
N ALA A 747 -28.85 -30.43 20.86
CA ALA A 747 -27.73 -29.53 21.11
C ALA A 747 -27.09 -29.82 22.48
N ILE A 748 -25.77 -29.60 22.62
CA ILE A 748 -25.04 -29.83 23.86
C ILE A 748 -24.35 -28.55 24.34
N VAL A 749 -24.41 -28.31 25.65
CA VAL A 749 -23.66 -27.25 26.33
C VAL A 749 -22.89 -27.84 27.50
N VAL A 750 -21.57 -27.71 27.47
CA VAL A 750 -20.66 -28.15 28.55
C VAL A 750 -20.25 -26.95 29.40
N ARG A 751 -20.51 -27.01 30.72
CA ARG A 751 -20.08 -26.00 31.71
C ARG A 751 -19.42 -26.69 32.90
N GLY A 752 -18.09 -26.74 32.89
CA GLY A 752 -17.32 -27.42 33.93
C GLY A 752 -17.65 -28.92 33.95
N GLN A 753 -18.25 -29.41 35.04
CA GLN A 753 -18.68 -30.80 35.17
C GLN A 753 -20.11 -31.07 34.66
N ASP A 754 -20.90 -30.03 34.40
CA ASP A 754 -22.29 -30.16 34.01
C ASP A 754 -22.43 -30.06 32.49
N VAL A 755 -23.10 -31.04 31.90
CA VAL A 755 -23.35 -31.17 30.47
C VAL A 755 -24.85 -31.19 30.25
N SER A 756 -25.37 -30.15 29.61
CA SER A 756 -26.79 -30.02 29.28
C SER A 756 -27.03 -30.39 27.82
N PHE A 757 -28.05 -31.19 27.57
CA PHE A 757 -28.54 -31.62 26.28
C PHE A 757 -29.93 -31.02 26.05
N PHE A 758 -30.18 -30.46 24.87
CA PHE A 758 -31.41 -29.75 24.54
C PHE A 758 -31.96 -30.24 23.21
N SER A 759 -33.24 -30.58 23.16
CA SER A 759 -33.92 -30.81 21.90
C SER A 759 -34.20 -29.48 21.20
N ARG A 760 -33.81 -29.34 19.93
CA ARG A 760 -34.03 -28.12 19.11
C ARG A 760 -35.51 -27.75 18.96
N PHE A 761 -36.43 -28.67 19.26
CA PHE A 761 -37.88 -28.47 19.20
C PHE A 761 -38.60 -28.86 20.50
N ASP A 762 -37.88 -28.93 21.64
CA ASP A 762 -38.43 -29.29 22.96
C ASP A 762 -39.19 -30.63 22.98
N ARG A 763 -38.69 -31.63 22.24
CA ARG A 763 -39.30 -32.96 22.15
C ARG A 763 -38.69 -33.94 23.14
N ASP A 764 -39.48 -34.94 23.53
CA ASP A 764 -39.00 -36.07 24.34
C ASP A 764 -37.90 -36.87 23.61
N PHE A 765 -36.80 -37.14 24.32
CA PHE A 765 -35.71 -37.98 23.81
C PHE A 765 -35.12 -38.91 24.88
N GLU A 766 -34.72 -40.10 24.44
CA GLU A 766 -33.92 -41.03 25.25
C GLU A 766 -32.45 -40.70 25.07
N ILE A 767 -31.69 -40.49 26.14
CA ILE A 767 -30.24 -40.28 26.06
C ILE A 767 -29.48 -41.35 26.83
N ARG A 768 -28.39 -41.83 26.22
CA ARG A 768 -27.41 -42.73 26.83
C ARG A 768 -26.03 -42.11 26.78
N ILE A 769 -25.26 -42.23 27.86
CA ILE A 769 -23.90 -41.71 27.96
C ILE A 769 -22.95 -42.87 28.25
N TYR A 770 -21.80 -42.86 27.59
CA TYR A 770 -20.76 -43.87 27.66
C TYR A 770 -19.44 -43.22 28.07
N ASP A 771 -18.63 -43.92 28.84
CA ASP A 771 -17.24 -43.53 29.12
C ASP A 771 -16.29 -43.92 27.97
N LEU A 772 -15.02 -43.53 28.07
CA LEU A 772 -14.00 -43.83 27.06
C LEU A 772 -13.78 -45.34 26.83
N SER A 773 -14.11 -46.19 27.79
CA SER A 773 -14.01 -47.64 27.64
C SER A 773 -15.17 -48.25 26.84
N GLY A 774 -16.14 -47.42 26.44
CA GLY A 774 -17.36 -47.84 25.74
C GLY A 774 -18.44 -48.37 26.68
N ARG A 775 -18.25 -48.29 28.00
CA ARG A 775 -19.26 -48.72 28.98
C ARG A 775 -20.34 -47.64 29.11
N CYS A 776 -21.61 -48.03 28.96
CA CYS A 776 -22.75 -47.15 29.22
C CYS A 776 -22.82 -46.82 30.73
N ILE A 777 -22.66 -45.56 31.08
CA ILE A 777 -22.69 -45.05 32.46
C ILE A 777 -24.02 -44.41 32.84
N LEU A 778 -24.84 -44.05 31.86
CA LEU A 778 -26.16 -43.46 32.10
C LEU A 778 -27.14 -43.77 30.97
N THR A 779 -28.42 -43.95 31.31
CA THR A 779 -29.56 -43.93 30.38
C THR A 779 -30.71 -43.18 31.03
N ALA A 780 -31.29 -42.20 30.34
CA ALA A 780 -32.37 -41.36 30.85
C ALA A 780 -33.38 -41.03 29.73
N GLN A 781 -34.63 -40.81 30.12
CA GLN A 781 -35.65 -40.18 29.28
C GLN A 781 -35.79 -38.72 29.71
N ALA A 782 -35.87 -37.81 28.74
CA ALA A 782 -35.89 -36.38 28.97
C ALA A 782 -36.95 -35.69 28.14
N ASP A 783 -37.65 -34.74 28.74
CA ASP A 783 -38.67 -33.91 28.12
C ASP A 783 -38.03 -32.60 27.69
N GLY A 784 -37.61 -32.54 26.42
CA GLY A 784 -36.96 -31.37 25.81
C GLY A 784 -35.54 -31.05 26.29
N ARG A 785 -35.19 -31.34 27.55
CA ARG A 785 -33.87 -31.03 28.13
C ARG A 785 -33.40 -32.06 29.16
N PHE A 786 -32.10 -32.33 29.16
CA PHE A 786 -31.45 -33.20 30.13
C PHE A 786 -30.10 -32.64 30.60
N THR A 787 -29.78 -32.72 31.89
CA THR A 787 -28.45 -32.32 32.38
C THR A 787 -27.76 -33.49 33.08
N PHE A 788 -26.57 -33.82 32.61
CA PHE A 788 -25.67 -34.81 33.17
C PHE A 788 -24.51 -34.13 33.89
N ARG A 789 -24.23 -34.53 35.13
CA ARG A 789 -23.00 -34.14 35.82
C ARG A 789 -21.97 -35.25 35.73
N ALA A 790 -20.88 -35.02 35.03
CA ALA A 790 -19.84 -36.02 34.84
C ALA A 790 -19.10 -36.32 36.15
N PRO A 791 -18.89 -37.60 36.50
CA PRO A 791 -18.30 -37.99 37.78
C PRO A 791 -16.80 -37.64 37.88
N HIS A 792 -16.09 -37.69 36.75
CA HIS A 792 -14.65 -37.39 36.66
C HIS A 792 -14.33 -36.63 35.36
N SER A 793 -13.18 -35.97 35.30
CA SER A 793 -12.67 -35.40 34.04
C SER A 793 -12.39 -36.51 33.03
N GLY A 794 -12.78 -36.33 31.77
CA GLY A 794 -12.58 -37.32 30.73
C GLY A 794 -13.38 -37.04 29.48
N VAL A 795 -13.16 -37.86 28.45
CA VAL A 795 -13.96 -37.86 27.22
C VAL A 795 -15.10 -38.86 27.38
N TYR A 796 -16.30 -38.43 27.05
CA TYR A 796 -17.52 -39.21 27.10
C TYR A 796 -18.20 -39.20 25.74
N PHE A 797 -18.97 -40.24 25.46
CA PHE A 797 -19.78 -40.35 24.26
C PHE A 797 -21.25 -40.36 24.63
N TYR A 798 -22.12 -39.83 23.78
CA TYR A 798 -23.57 -39.96 23.98
C TYR A 798 -24.24 -40.53 22.74
N ARG A 799 -25.42 -41.09 22.97
CA ARG A 799 -26.39 -41.41 21.95
C ARG A 799 -27.76 -40.97 22.44
N ALA A 800 -28.39 -40.07 21.71
CA ALA A 800 -29.74 -39.60 21.98
C ALA A 800 -30.70 -40.03 20.87
N LYS A 801 -31.93 -40.40 21.22
CA LYS A 801 -32.93 -40.89 20.28
C LYS A 801 -34.28 -40.23 20.54
N THR A 802 -34.72 -39.42 19.59
CA THR A 802 -36.08 -38.90 19.51
C THR A 802 -37.00 -39.94 18.84
N ALA A 803 -38.25 -40.06 19.27
CA ALA A 803 -39.20 -41.02 18.71
C ALA A 803 -39.41 -40.79 17.20
N GLY A 804 -39.30 -41.85 16.40
CA GLY A 804 -39.49 -41.79 14.95
C GLY A 804 -38.31 -41.22 14.14
N ARG A 805 -37.18 -40.88 14.77
CA ARG A 805 -35.97 -40.37 14.09
C ARG A 805 -34.74 -41.25 14.31
N ARG A 806 -33.72 -41.00 13.48
CA ARG A 806 -32.41 -41.65 13.63
C ARG A 806 -31.76 -41.15 14.92
N PRO A 807 -31.07 -42.02 15.69
CA PRO A 807 -30.42 -41.60 16.92
C PRO A 807 -29.20 -40.73 16.62
N SER A 808 -29.13 -39.53 17.21
CA SER A 808 -27.94 -38.67 17.19
C SER A 808 -26.89 -39.20 18.17
N SER A 809 -25.61 -39.11 17.82
CA SER A 809 -24.52 -39.54 18.70
C SER A 809 -23.27 -38.71 18.46
N GLY A 810 -22.55 -38.39 19.53
CA GLY A 810 -21.35 -37.57 19.47
C GLY A 810 -20.45 -37.76 20.69
N LYS A 811 -19.38 -36.96 20.75
CA LYS A 811 -18.40 -36.96 21.85
C LYS A 811 -18.36 -35.60 22.54
N PHE A 812 -18.14 -35.58 23.85
CA PHE A 812 -17.89 -34.35 24.61
C PHE A 812 -16.79 -34.57 25.64
N VAL A 813 -16.08 -33.49 25.97
CA VAL A 813 -14.95 -33.51 26.91
C VAL A 813 -15.33 -32.71 28.15
N VAL A 814 -15.15 -33.30 29.32
CA VAL A 814 -15.38 -32.64 30.61
C VAL A 814 -14.05 -32.48 31.33
N LEU A 815 -13.71 -31.24 31.68
CA LEU A 815 -12.50 -30.91 32.45
C LEU A 815 -12.93 -30.38 33.82
N ARG A 816 -12.47 -31.02 34.89
CA ARG A 816 -12.63 -30.49 36.25
C ARG A 816 -11.65 -29.34 36.44
N SER A 817 -12.16 -28.16 36.81
CA SER A 817 -11.31 -27.11 37.37
C SER A 817 -10.65 -27.68 38.63
N VAL A 818 -9.31 -27.69 38.63
CA VAL A 818 -8.56 -27.70 39.88
C VAL A 818 -8.83 -26.35 40.52
N LYS A 819 -9.23 -26.35 41.79
CA LYS A 819 -9.47 -25.11 42.53
C LYS A 819 -8.21 -24.26 42.59
#